data_AF-A0A4V2PDT8-F1
#
_entry.id   AF-A0A4V2PDT8-F1
#
_cell.length_a   1.000
_cell.length_b   1.000
_cell.length_c   1.000
_cell.angle_alpha   90.00
_cell.angle_beta   90.00
_cell.angle_gamma   90.00
#
_symmetry.space_group_name_H-M   'P 1'
#
loop_
_entity.id
_entity.type
_entity.pdbx_description
1 polymer ?
#
loop_
_entity_poly.entity_id
_entity_poly.type
_entity_poly.pdbx_seq_one_letter_code
_entity_poly.pdbx_strand_id
1 'polypeptide(L)'
;MTRINLRMLRFGGYEKVSFLIFFFFLLVPAWGRELSLFVSESVSKNLLSVAEKILDSSLNPPEKGLNLLKSFMLETVCQSSEYQLKGELLGAVAEELERDWGLKLGTNLRFSTGDLNLYDRSARLGVTWDIVKNGLLENRLKEREVLLRRELLALEESLKGKKDSYTCRRNLIAYYFAVLKIPILERKLKVLKHLYGVLRESYFRGFSLADDGFEVELELHKTEEKLKYYRKLISVLCSGDEDYCRLSPKAFTYPPVLRLEFPVLIKAVKQDSKRERLKELQRELVELKRSWVHDLQLQVYLAFSTKGDETLFSKKGVITGVSLSVPLRRKSPLVEELELQQAEEEVEAGKRKLLETLFQLYDLQEEKVSDAVKMWYRLKVAAERLRRSLLPVERQLPSGKVYLRDYITFLKSLSNFLDVQYEFLCSEELLYRRLVYLLLFSGVDWDDSLVSSVSLTPLWDRMRKGERSVFVNRKTLSAYPPFILENFLIAKGIRKLELPVEAVEKGEYSRLLKHFKEKGIDLEVVFNVSSLDSLEVAVKRVRELLKAGYSLNLDLRGLDGREVKEIIGFIGKVHDLALHSGQSLTVTLPDKFREELIHDLALNCDRLVVSTPLLKLPKGKFGLLVEVKKFGSEEELEGFIDKVYSKLGVSSFVLYDLESLVELSSLNFLGAENR
;
A
#
# COMPACT_ATOMS: atom_id res chain seq x y z
N MET A 1 -70.86 2.01 26.28
CA MET A 1 -70.71 1.43 27.62
C MET A 1 -69.23 1.34 27.94
N THR A 2 -68.72 2.30 28.72
CA THR A 2 -67.59 2.18 29.67
C THR A 2 -67.40 3.58 30.25
N ARG A 3 -67.92 3.80 31.47
CA ARG A 3 -67.71 5.02 32.26
C ARG A 3 -66.45 4.82 33.09
N ILE A 4 -65.46 5.69 32.93
CA ILE A 4 -64.34 5.81 33.88
C ILE A 4 -64.63 7.03 34.75
N ASN A 5 -64.91 6.77 36.02
CA ASN A 5 -65.05 7.76 37.08
C ASN A 5 -63.66 8.17 37.57
N LEU A 6 -63.30 9.45 37.41
CA LEU A 6 -62.15 10.04 38.10
C LEU A 6 -62.65 10.90 39.27
N ARG A 7 -62.39 10.42 40.49
CA ARG A 7 -62.56 11.17 41.74
C ARG A 7 -61.55 12.32 41.77
N MET A 8 -62.06 13.55 41.88
CA MET A 8 -61.27 14.73 42.22
C MET A 8 -60.79 14.65 43.67
N LEU A 9 -59.46 14.66 43.87
CA LEU A 9 -58.83 15.07 45.13
C LEU A 9 -58.53 16.57 45.02
N ARG A 10 -59.19 17.36 45.87
CA ARG A 10 -58.89 18.78 46.09
C ARG A 10 -57.60 18.89 46.91
N PHE A 11 -56.58 19.54 46.36
CA PHE A 11 -55.61 20.27 47.14
C PHE A 11 -55.67 21.73 46.71
N GLY A 12 -55.92 22.60 47.70
CA GLY A 12 -56.08 24.03 47.51
C GLY A 12 -54.76 24.77 47.42
N GLY A 13 -54.86 25.98 46.87
CA GLY A 13 -53.84 27.02 46.98
C GLY A 13 -52.91 27.10 45.78
N TYR A 14 -53.27 27.98 44.85
CA TYR A 14 -52.47 28.82 43.94
C TYR A 14 -53.13 28.88 42.56
N GLU A 15 -54.18 29.69 42.50
CA GLU A 15 -54.80 30.12 41.25
C GLU A 15 -53.93 31.15 40.54
N LYS A 16 -53.95 31.09 39.20
CA LYS A 16 -53.45 32.08 38.22
C LYS A 16 -51.97 32.03 37.80
N VAL A 17 -51.50 30.89 37.27
CA VAL A 17 -50.47 30.89 36.18
C VAL A 17 -50.68 29.78 35.13
N SER A 18 -51.32 28.66 35.45
CA SER A 18 -51.23 27.46 34.60
C SER A 18 -52.20 27.34 33.40
N PHE A 19 -53.03 28.34 33.11
CA PHE A 19 -53.99 28.25 31.98
C PHE A 19 -53.45 28.77 30.64
N LEU A 20 -52.27 29.40 30.63
CA LEU A 20 -51.66 29.97 29.41
C LEU A 20 -50.57 29.07 28.78
N ILE A 21 -50.12 28.02 29.48
CA ILE A 21 -49.06 27.12 28.99
C ILE A 21 -49.65 25.89 28.29
N PHE A 22 -50.88 25.49 28.61
CA PHE A 22 -51.52 24.31 28.00
C PHE A 22 -52.20 24.59 26.64
N PHE A 23 -52.53 25.85 26.34
CA PHE A 23 -53.12 26.23 25.04
C PHE A 23 -52.09 26.58 23.97
N PHE A 24 -50.82 26.80 24.34
CA PHE A 24 -49.74 27.08 23.39
C PHE A 24 -49.15 25.81 22.74
N PHE A 25 -49.41 24.63 23.31
CA PHE A 25 -48.91 23.35 22.79
C PHE A 25 -49.86 22.61 21.82
N LEU A 26 -51.11 23.08 21.66
CA LEU A 26 -52.12 22.40 20.83
C LEU A 26 -52.54 23.15 19.56
N LEU A 27 -51.96 24.33 19.28
CA LEU A 27 -52.31 25.16 18.12
C LEU A 27 -51.08 25.72 17.38
N VAL A 28 -49.97 24.98 17.33
CA VAL A 28 -48.98 25.17 16.25
C VAL A 28 -49.30 24.12 15.19
N PRO A 29 -49.96 24.49 14.09
CA PRO A 29 -50.12 23.56 12.99
C PRO A 29 -48.71 23.19 12.52
N ALA A 30 -48.47 21.87 12.39
CA ALA A 30 -47.32 21.28 11.75
C ALA A 30 -47.26 21.73 10.27
N TRP A 31 -46.93 22.99 10.05
CA TRP A 31 -46.46 23.47 8.78
C TRP A 31 -45.02 22.99 8.66
N GLY A 32 -44.86 21.88 7.95
CA GLY A 32 -43.59 21.41 7.40
C GLY A 32 -43.00 22.46 6.46
N ARG A 33 -42.52 23.56 7.02
CA ARG A 33 -41.42 24.29 6.40
C ARG A 33 -40.20 23.41 6.65
N GLU A 34 -39.79 22.69 5.62
CA GLU A 34 -38.40 22.31 5.46
C GLU A 34 -37.55 23.58 5.61
N LEU A 35 -37.16 23.91 6.83
CA LEU A 35 -36.11 24.87 7.13
C LEU A 35 -34.81 24.22 6.66
N SER A 36 -34.64 24.21 5.34
CA SER A 36 -33.45 23.77 4.65
C SER A 36 -32.36 24.77 4.99
N LEU A 37 -31.55 24.41 5.97
CA LEU A 37 -30.36 25.16 6.33
C LEU A 37 -29.23 24.76 5.39
N PHE A 38 -28.63 25.77 4.78
CA PHE A 38 -27.61 25.62 3.76
C PHE A 38 -26.23 25.93 4.33
N VAL A 39 -25.22 25.17 3.90
CA VAL A 39 -23.81 25.43 4.22
C VAL A 39 -23.24 26.43 3.22
N SER A 40 -22.37 27.34 3.69
CA SER A 40 -21.69 28.33 2.84
C SER A 40 -20.95 27.68 1.67
N GLU A 41 -21.17 28.21 0.46
CA GLU A 41 -20.64 27.71 -0.81
C GLU A 41 -19.10 27.73 -0.89
N SER A 42 -18.44 28.68 -0.23
CA SER A 42 -16.97 28.79 -0.26
C SER A 42 -16.29 27.68 0.54
N VAL A 43 -16.92 27.21 1.62
CA VAL A 43 -16.40 26.15 2.49
C VAL A 43 -16.59 24.77 1.84
N SER A 44 -17.72 24.56 1.16
CA SER A 44 -17.97 23.32 0.42
C SER A 44 -16.99 23.18 -0.75
N LYS A 45 -16.81 24.22 -1.58
CA LYS A 45 -15.91 24.19 -2.76
C LYS A 45 -14.46 23.80 -2.44
N ASN A 46 -13.90 24.33 -1.35
CA ASN A 46 -12.53 23.98 -0.95
C ASN A 46 -12.39 22.51 -0.54
N LEU A 47 -13.33 21.97 0.23
CA LEU A 47 -13.32 20.57 0.69
C LEU A 47 -13.62 19.59 -0.45
N LEU A 48 -14.49 19.97 -1.39
CA LEU A 48 -14.76 19.21 -2.62
C LEU A 48 -13.48 19.05 -3.45
N SER A 49 -12.77 20.14 -3.74
CA SER A 49 -11.53 20.09 -4.52
C SER A 49 -10.44 19.25 -3.84
N VAL A 50 -10.44 19.18 -2.50
CA VAL A 50 -9.53 18.33 -1.73
C VAL A 50 -9.96 16.86 -1.81
N ALA A 51 -11.25 16.56 -1.72
CA ALA A 51 -11.78 15.21 -1.83
C ALA A 51 -11.54 14.61 -3.24
N GLU A 52 -11.76 15.40 -4.30
CA GLU A 52 -11.45 15.00 -5.68
C GLU A 52 -9.96 14.71 -5.85
N LYS A 53 -9.07 15.62 -5.40
CA LYS A 53 -7.61 15.38 -5.44
C LYS A 53 -7.19 14.15 -4.62
N ILE A 54 -7.86 13.89 -3.50
CA ILE A 54 -7.60 12.71 -2.68
C ILE A 54 -7.99 11.45 -3.45
N LEU A 55 -9.18 11.43 -4.07
CA LEU A 55 -9.64 10.30 -4.88
C LEU A 55 -8.68 10.07 -6.06
N ASP A 56 -8.29 11.10 -6.80
CA ASP A 56 -7.38 10.95 -7.95
C ASP A 56 -5.98 10.45 -7.58
N SER A 57 -5.45 10.86 -6.42
CA SER A 57 -4.08 10.50 -5.99
C SER A 57 -3.97 9.17 -5.25
N SER A 58 -5.06 8.63 -4.73
CA SER A 58 -5.06 7.44 -3.86
C SER A 58 -5.39 6.13 -4.56
N LEU A 59 -5.84 6.19 -5.83
CA LEU A 59 -6.45 5.06 -6.54
C LEU A 59 -5.59 4.45 -7.64
N ASN A 60 -4.41 5.02 -7.91
CA ASN A 60 -3.45 4.48 -8.88
C ASN A 60 -2.41 3.61 -8.15
N PRO A 61 -2.35 2.27 -8.39
CA PRO A 61 -1.31 1.43 -7.82
C PRO A 61 0.05 1.87 -8.41
N PRO A 62 1.02 2.26 -7.58
CA PRO A 62 2.31 2.69 -8.08
C PRO A 62 3.19 1.48 -8.38
N GLU A 63 3.22 1.06 -9.64
CA GLU A 63 4.24 0.13 -10.15
C GLU A 63 5.68 0.64 -9.87
N LYS A 64 5.84 1.97 -9.70
CA LYS A 64 7.11 2.63 -9.40
C LYS A 64 7.62 2.42 -7.97
N GLY A 65 6.80 1.90 -7.05
CA GLY A 65 7.19 1.73 -5.64
C GLY A 65 8.26 0.67 -5.41
N LEU A 66 8.35 -0.35 -6.29
CA LEU A 66 9.28 -1.46 -6.14
C LEU A 66 10.75 -1.02 -6.17
N ASN A 67 11.11 -0.13 -7.08
CA ASN A 67 12.50 0.32 -7.26
C ASN A 67 13.00 1.15 -6.08
N LEU A 68 12.14 2.00 -5.52
CA LEU A 68 12.44 2.78 -4.31
C LEU A 68 12.67 1.85 -3.10
N LEU A 69 11.89 0.77 -3.02
CA LEU A 69 12.03 -0.24 -1.98
C LEU A 69 13.30 -1.07 -2.14
N LYS A 70 13.70 -1.39 -3.37
CA LYS A 70 14.97 -2.05 -3.67
C LYS A 70 16.16 -1.21 -3.21
N SER A 71 16.20 0.09 -3.53
CA SER A 71 17.26 0.97 -3.04
C SER A 71 17.32 0.97 -1.51
N PHE A 72 16.17 0.99 -0.83
CA PHE A 72 16.13 0.94 0.64
C PHE A 72 16.61 -0.39 1.23
N MET A 73 16.28 -1.51 0.59
CA MET A 73 16.64 -2.85 1.07
C MET A 73 18.12 -3.18 0.81
N LEU A 74 18.74 -2.59 -0.21
CA LEU A 74 20.10 -2.92 -0.64
C LEU A 74 21.18 -1.93 -0.14
N GLU A 75 20.87 -0.65 0.05
CA GLU A 75 21.89 0.39 0.26
C GLU A 75 22.28 0.63 1.73
N THR A 76 21.55 0.07 2.70
CA THR A 76 21.81 0.33 4.13
C THR A 76 22.87 -0.61 4.72
N VAL A 77 24.11 -0.14 4.78
CA VAL A 77 25.23 -0.83 5.45
C VAL A 77 25.29 -0.39 6.91
N CYS A 78 24.72 -1.21 7.79
CA CYS A 78 24.80 -1.02 9.23
C CYS A 78 25.93 -1.95 9.76
N GLN A 79 27.11 -1.39 10.07
CA GLN A 79 28.27 -2.15 10.58
C GLN A 79 28.15 -2.44 12.08
N SER A 80 28.60 -3.63 12.52
CA SER A 80 28.77 -3.94 13.94
C SER A 80 30.25 -4.19 14.28
N SER A 81 30.72 -3.60 15.38
CA SER A 81 32.14 -3.54 15.75
C SER A 81 32.62 -4.65 16.70
N GLU A 82 31.70 -5.42 17.30
CA GLU A 82 32.06 -6.37 18.38
C GLU A 82 32.76 -7.64 17.87
N TYR A 83 32.34 -8.18 16.72
CA TYR A 83 32.87 -9.43 16.17
C TYR A 83 34.25 -9.25 15.54
N GLN A 84 34.51 -8.09 14.94
CA GLN A 84 35.82 -7.72 14.42
C GLN A 84 36.90 -7.80 15.51
N LEU A 85 36.63 -7.24 16.69
CA LEU A 85 37.56 -7.29 17.84
C LEU A 85 37.83 -8.73 18.32
N LYS A 86 36.81 -9.60 18.37
CA LYS A 86 36.99 -11.00 18.73
C LYS A 86 37.77 -11.78 17.66
N GLY A 87 37.52 -11.49 16.39
CA GLY A 87 38.26 -12.08 15.26
C GLY A 87 39.72 -11.67 15.25
N GLU A 88 40.01 -10.39 15.52
CA GLU A 88 41.37 -9.85 15.66
C GLU A 88 42.10 -10.46 16.86
N LEU A 89 41.43 -10.60 18.01
CA LEU A 89 42.00 -11.27 19.18
C LEU A 89 42.41 -12.71 18.87
N LEU A 90 41.56 -13.47 18.19
CA LEU A 90 41.89 -14.85 17.79
C LEU A 90 43.02 -14.89 16.76
N GLY A 91 43.10 -13.90 15.86
CA GLY A 91 44.24 -13.73 14.96
C GLY A 91 45.54 -13.54 15.73
N ALA A 92 45.55 -12.64 16.72
CA ALA A 92 46.72 -12.39 17.55
C ALA A 92 47.16 -13.64 18.37
N VAL A 93 46.20 -14.40 18.92
CA VAL A 93 46.48 -15.65 19.63
C VAL A 93 47.07 -16.70 18.69
N ALA A 94 46.60 -16.79 17.44
CA ALA A 94 47.17 -17.70 16.44
C ALA A 94 48.62 -17.34 16.12
N GLU A 95 48.92 -16.05 15.94
CA GLU A 95 50.31 -15.57 15.72
C GLU A 95 51.23 -15.85 16.90
N GLU A 96 50.73 -15.75 18.13
CA GLU A 96 51.50 -16.10 19.33
C GLU A 96 51.84 -17.60 19.36
N LEU A 97 50.87 -18.46 19.10
CA LEU A 97 51.05 -19.92 19.03
C LEU A 97 51.98 -20.33 17.88
N GLU A 98 51.94 -19.62 16.75
CA GLU A 98 52.82 -19.87 15.61
C GLU A 98 54.31 -19.69 15.98
N ARG A 99 54.57 -18.69 16.84
CA ARG A 99 55.91 -18.29 17.29
C ARG A 99 56.38 -19.06 18.53
N ASP A 100 55.49 -19.73 19.25
CA ASP A 100 55.86 -20.55 20.41
C ASP A 100 56.43 -21.91 19.99
N TRP A 101 57.74 -22.03 20.08
CA TRP A 101 58.47 -23.27 19.76
C TRP A 101 58.41 -24.33 20.86
N GLY A 102 57.73 -24.07 21.99
CA GLY A 102 57.67 -24.99 23.12
C GLY A 102 58.93 -24.97 24.00
N LEU A 103 59.73 -23.90 23.92
CA LEU A 103 60.92 -23.70 24.74
C LEU A 103 60.53 -23.11 26.09
N LYS A 104 60.89 -23.80 27.17
CA LYS A 104 60.63 -23.35 28.54
C LYS A 104 61.94 -23.28 29.31
N LEU A 105 62.16 -22.15 29.98
CA LEU A 105 63.21 -22.01 30.98
C LEU A 105 62.62 -22.40 32.33
N GLY A 106 63.09 -23.51 32.90
CA GLY A 106 62.62 -24.02 34.18
C GLY A 106 63.68 -23.85 35.27
N THR A 107 63.27 -23.30 36.41
CA THR A 107 64.03 -23.35 37.66
C THR A 107 63.32 -24.22 38.67
N ASN A 108 63.99 -25.26 39.17
CA ASN A 108 63.49 -26.09 40.25
C ASN A 108 64.44 -26.00 41.44
N LEU A 109 63.94 -25.46 42.55
CA LEU A 109 64.63 -25.46 43.84
C LEU A 109 63.94 -26.46 44.74
N ARG A 110 64.63 -27.52 45.14
CA ARG A 110 64.11 -28.50 46.09
C ARG A 110 64.91 -28.41 47.39
N PHE A 111 64.19 -28.14 48.47
CA PHE A 111 64.67 -28.20 49.84
C PHE A 111 63.87 -29.30 50.54
N SER A 112 64.48 -30.45 50.87
CA SER A 112 63.84 -31.41 51.78
C SER A 112 64.37 -31.23 53.19
N THR A 113 63.45 -31.01 54.14
CA THR A 113 63.71 -31.08 55.57
C THR A 113 63.07 -32.38 56.07
N GLY A 114 63.81 -33.47 55.94
CA GLY A 114 63.43 -34.76 56.51
C GLY A 114 64.30 -35.04 57.74
N ASP A 115 63.68 -35.44 58.84
CA ASP A 115 64.37 -35.85 60.06
C ASP A 115 65.40 -36.95 59.75
N LEU A 116 66.64 -36.74 60.24
CA LEU A 116 67.86 -37.55 60.06
C LEU A 116 68.84 -37.06 58.96
N ASN A 117 69.57 -35.98 59.29
CA ASN A 117 70.97 -35.67 58.90
C ASN A 117 71.45 -35.80 57.45
N LEU A 118 70.63 -35.50 56.44
CA LEU A 118 71.11 -35.17 55.08
C LEU A 118 70.33 -33.98 54.51
N TYR A 119 70.94 -32.79 54.51
CA TYR A 119 70.42 -31.62 53.79
C TYR A 119 70.61 -31.80 52.26
N ASP A 120 69.71 -32.50 51.56
CA ASP A 120 69.72 -32.50 50.08
C ASP A 120 69.15 -31.17 49.56
N ARG A 121 70.04 -30.20 49.31
CA ARG A 121 69.70 -28.97 48.59
C ARG A 121 70.00 -29.17 47.13
N SER A 122 68.97 -29.18 46.28
CA SER A 122 69.17 -29.24 44.84
C SER A 122 68.57 -28.03 44.15
N ALA A 123 69.39 -27.38 43.33
CA ALA A 123 68.96 -26.35 42.40
C ALA A 123 69.17 -26.85 40.98
N ARG A 124 68.12 -26.74 40.17
CA ARG A 124 68.13 -27.07 38.74
C ARG A 124 67.70 -25.85 37.95
N LEU A 125 68.55 -25.42 37.03
CA LEU A 125 68.21 -24.44 36.01
C LEU A 125 68.34 -25.15 34.67
N GLY A 126 67.30 -25.19 33.86
CA GLY A 126 67.36 -25.87 32.58
C GLY A 126 66.43 -25.30 31.54
N VAL A 127 66.77 -25.57 30.29
CA VAL A 127 65.92 -25.35 29.14
C VAL A 127 65.29 -26.69 28.77
N THR A 128 63.98 -26.72 28.69
CA THR A 128 63.21 -27.86 28.19
C THR A 128 62.55 -27.47 26.89
N TRP A 129 62.72 -28.28 25.86
CA TRP A 129 62.03 -28.17 24.59
C TRP A 129 60.96 -29.26 24.50
N ASP A 130 59.71 -28.85 24.61
CA ASP A 130 58.57 -29.72 24.34
C ASP A 130 58.31 -29.71 22.83
N ILE A 131 58.45 -30.87 22.17
CA ILE A 131 58.31 -30.97 20.71
C ILE A 131 56.86 -31.29 20.32
N VAL A 132 56.19 -32.14 21.11
CA VAL A 132 54.88 -32.70 20.78
C VAL A 132 53.81 -32.06 21.66
N LYS A 133 53.45 -32.70 22.79
CA LYS A 133 52.49 -32.17 23.76
C LYS A 133 53.01 -30.93 24.49
N ASN A 134 52.17 -29.90 24.60
CA ASN A 134 52.44 -28.57 25.16
C ASN A 134 53.69 -27.89 24.56
N GLY A 135 53.95 -28.22 23.30
CA GLY A 135 55.16 -27.86 22.56
C GLY A 135 54.87 -27.49 21.10
N LEU A 136 55.90 -27.50 20.25
CA LEU A 136 55.80 -27.04 18.86
C LEU A 136 54.62 -27.64 18.08
N LEU A 137 54.48 -28.97 18.04
CA LEU A 137 53.45 -29.61 17.22
C LEU A 137 52.04 -29.38 17.76
N GLU A 138 51.84 -29.44 19.09
CA GLU A 138 50.55 -29.11 19.68
C GLU A 138 50.20 -27.63 19.50
N ASN A 139 51.18 -26.73 19.57
CA ASN A 139 50.96 -25.31 19.30
C ASN A 139 50.52 -25.06 17.86
N ARG A 140 51.09 -25.78 16.88
CA ARG A 140 50.61 -25.75 15.48
C ARG A 140 49.19 -26.29 15.30
N LEU A 141 48.81 -27.31 16.07
CA LEU A 141 47.42 -27.79 16.06
C LEU A 141 46.47 -26.80 16.72
N LYS A 142 46.86 -26.18 17.84
CA LYS A 142 46.10 -25.13 18.52
C LYS A 142 45.98 -23.87 17.65
N GLU A 143 47.02 -23.48 16.94
CA GLU A 143 47.00 -22.42 15.93
C GLU A 143 45.91 -22.71 14.90
N ARG A 144 45.92 -23.91 14.31
CA ARG A 144 44.90 -24.32 13.34
C ARG A 144 43.50 -24.35 13.96
N GLU A 145 43.35 -24.84 15.19
CA GLU A 145 42.07 -24.82 15.91
C GLU A 145 41.56 -23.38 16.10
N VAL A 146 42.44 -22.45 16.49
CA VAL A 146 42.12 -21.03 16.66
C VAL A 146 41.73 -20.38 15.33
N LEU A 147 42.43 -20.70 14.23
CA LEU A 147 42.08 -20.23 12.89
C LEU A 147 40.70 -20.75 12.43
N LEU A 148 40.40 -22.03 12.67
CA LEU A 148 39.08 -22.59 12.37
C LEU A 148 37.99 -21.97 13.24
N ARG A 149 38.26 -21.71 14.52
CA ARG A 149 37.33 -20.98 15.40
C ARG A 149 37.11 -19.55 14.94
N ARG A 150 38.14 -18.88 14.42
CA ARG A 150 38.02 -17.55 13.80
C ARG A 150 37.14 -17.61 12.55
N GLU A 151 37.34 -18.60 11.68
CA GLU A 151 36.51 -18.80 10.49
C GLU A 151 35.05 -19.09 10.87
N LEU A 152 34.83 -19.94 11.89
CA LEU A 152 33.50 -20.23 12.43
C LEU A 152 32.86 -18.96 12.99
N LEU A 153 33.60 -18.14 13.73
CA LEU A 153 33.12 -16.84 14.22
C LEU A 153 32.81 -15.87 13.08
N ALA A 154 33.60 -15.83 12.01
CA ALA A 154 33.32 -15.01 10.84
C ALA A 154 32.07 -15.49 10.10
N LEU A 155 31.84 -16.81 10.01
CA LEU A 155 30.61 -17.39 9.47
C LEU A 155 29.40 -17.06 10.35
N GLU A 156 29.53 -17.24 11.67
CA GLU A 156 28.51 -16.83 12.64
C GLU A 156 28.24 -15.34 12.59
N GLU A 157 29.25 -14.49 12.43
CA GLU A 157 29.11 -13.06 12.22
C GLU A 157 28.39 -12.78 10.91
N SER A 158 28.72 -13.48 9.82
CA SER A 158 28.00 -13.32 8.55
C SER A 158 26.51 -13.70 8.66
N LEU A 159 26.16 -14.56 9.61
CA LEU A 159 24.78 -14.95 9.94
C LEU A 159 24.14 -14.00 10.97
N LYS A 160 24.88 -13.53 11.98
CA LYS A 160 24.41 -12.66 13.07
C LYS A 160 24.40 -11.18 12.70
N GLY A 161 25.35 -10.69 11.92
CA GLY A 161 25.41 -9.33 11.36
C GLY A 161 24.18 -8.97 10.52
N LYS A 162 23.46 -9.98 10.00
CA LYS A 162 22.13 -9.79 9.41
C LYS A 162 21.11 -9.24 10.41
N LYS A 163 21.23 -9.53 11.71
CA LYS A 163 20.31 -9.06 12.78
C LYS A 163 20.38 -7.55 13.00
N ASP A 164 21.58 -6.97 12.90
CA ASP A 164 21.76 -5.52 13.05
C ASP A 164 21.28 -4.80 11.77
N SER A 165 21.60 -5.35 10.59
CA SER A 165 21.01 -4.92 9.31
C SER A 165 19.47 -5.00 9.33
N TYR A 166 18.89 -6.02 9.98
CA TYR A 166 17.44 -6.12 10.15
C TYR A 166 16.86 -4.99 11.00
N THR A 167 17.48 -4.67 12.14
CA THR A 167 16.98 -3.59 13.01
C THR A 167 16.96 -2.26 12.27
N CYS A 168 18.02 -2.00 11.50
CA CYS A 168 18.21 -0.89 10.58
C CYS A 168 17.09 -0.85 9.50
N ARG A 169 16.91 -1.93 8.72
CA ARG A 169 15.84 -2.04 7.70
C ARG A 169 14.43 -1.92 8.29
N ARG A 170 14.18 -2.51 9.45
CA ARG A 170 12.90 -2.43 10.17
C ARG A 170 12.59 -0.99 10.57
N ASN A 171 13.59 -0.26 11.07
CA ASN A 171 13.45 1.14 11.45
C ASN A 171 13.20 2.02 10.21
N LEU A 172 13.86 1.74 9.09
CA LEU A 172 13.64 2.44 7.84
C LEU A 172 12.21 2.22 7.30
N ILE A 173 11.69 0.98 7.34
CA ILE A 173 10.29 0.70 7.00
C ILE A 173 9.35 1.48 7.91
N ALA A 174 9.63 1.51 9.22
CA ALA A 174 8.83 2.28 10.17
C ALA A 174 8.83 3.78 9.84
N TYR A 175 9.98 4.34 9.47
CA TYR A 175 10.12 5.72 9.02
C TYR A 175 9.32 5.99 7.74
N TYR A 176 9.51 5.15 6.71
CA TYR A 176 8.82 5.22 5.43
C TYR A 176 7.30 5.32 5.59
N PHE A 177 6.71 4.38 6.34
CA PHE A 177 5.27 4.36 6.56
C PHE A 177 4.80 5.49 7.49
N ALA A 178 5.63 5.94 8.44
CA ALA A 178 5.30 7.13 9.26
C ALA A 178 5.17 8.38 8.39
N VAL A 179 6.09 8.60 7.43
CA VAL A 179 6.05 9.72 6.48
C VAL A 179 4.78 9.68 5.62
N LEU A 180 4.33 8.49 5.19
CA LEU A 180 3.08 8.34 4.42
C LEU A 180 1.81 8.53 5.28
N LYS A 181 1.82 8.10 6.54
CA LYS A 181 0.64 8.15 7.42
C LYS A 181 0.35 9.56 7.94
N ILE A 182 1.37 10.39 8.19
CA ILE A 182 1.19 11.73 8.75
C ILE A 182 0.25 12.60 7.89
N PRO A 183 0.44 12.75 6.56
CA PRO A 183 -0.46 13.56 5.73
C PRO A 183 -1.92 13.07 5.76
N ILE A 184 -2.15 11.77 5.84
CA ILE A 184 -3.51 11.20 5.92
C ILE A 184 -4.15 11.58 7.26
N LEU A 185 -3.43 11.41 8.36
CA LEU A 185 -3.91 11.79 9.69
C LEU A 185 -4.12 13.31 9.82
N GLU A 186 -3.28 14.15 9.21
CA GLU A 186 -3.46 15.60 9.18
C GLU A 186 -4.70 16.01 8.38
N ARG A 187 -4.96 15.35 7.24
CA ARG A 187 -6.20 15.54 6.48
C ARG A 187 -7.40 15.09 7.30
N LYS A 188 -7.33 13.93 7.96
CA LYS A 188 -8.40 13.41 8.81
C LYS A 188 -8.70 14.38 9.94
N LEU A 189 -7.67 14.91 10.60
CA LEU A 189 -7.82 15.88 11.67
C LEU A 189 -8.56 17.15 11.21
N LYS A 190 -8.25 17.66 10.01
CA LYS A 190 -8.97 18.81 9.43
C LYS A 190 -10.44 18.49 9.17
N VAL A 191 -10.73 17.32 8.60
CA VAL A 191 -12.11 16.86 8.31
C VAL A 191 -12.89 16.68 9.60
N LEU A 192 -12.32 16.03 10.62
CA LEU A 192 -12.97 15.81 11.91
C LEU A 192 -13.23 17.12 12.66
N LYS A 193 -12.28 18.08 12.65
CA LYS A 193 -12.48 19.39 13.30
C LYS A 193 -13.63 20.16 12.66
N HIS A 194 -13.69 20.09 11.32
CA HIS A 194 -14.78 20.69 10.58
C HIS A 194 -16.12 20.00 10.84
N LEU A 195 -16.15 18.67 10.78
CA LEU A 195 -17.33 17.86 11.09
C LEU A 195 -17.85 18.11 12.50
N TYR A 196 -16.97 18.19 13.50
CA TYR A 196 -17.34 18.51 14.89
C TYR A 196 -17.99 19.89 15.00
N GLY A 197 -17.43 20.90 14.33
CA GLY A 197 -18.02 22.24 14.27
C GLY A 197 -19.44 22.22 13.68
N VAL A 198 -19.60 21.53 12.55
CA VAL A 198 -20.90 21.37 11.88
C VAL A 198 -21.91 20.62 12.77
N LEU A 199 -21.48 19.53 13.43
CA LEU A 199 -22.33 18.73 14.32
C LEU A 199 -22.75 19.49 15.58
N ARG A 200 -21.85 20.30 16.14
CA ARG A 200 -22.15 21.15 17.29
C ARG A 200 -23.20 22.20 16.93
N GLU A 201 -23.04 22.85 15.78
CA GLU A 201 -24.06 23.79 15.27
C GLU A 201 -25.39 23.09 14.97
N SER A 202 -25.36 21.89 14.40
CA SER A 202 -26.58 21.12 14.10
C SER A 202 -27.30 20.65 15.36
N TYR A 203 -26.55 20.30 16.42
CA TYR A 203 -27.11 19.91 17.72
C TYR A 203 -27.90 21.05 18.36
N PHE A 204 -27.32 22.27 18.42
CA PHE A 204 -28.03 23.43 18.96
C PHE A 204 -29.27 23.82 18.15
N ARG A 205 -29.33 23.39 16.89
CA ARG A 205 -30.48 23.59 15.99
C ARG A 205 -31.44 22.40 15.98
N GLY A 206 -31.19 21.34 16.74
CA GLY A 206 -32.04 20.15 16.87
C GLY A 206 -31.96 19.14 15.71
N PHE A 207 -30.93 19.20 14.86
CA PHE A 207 -30.79 18.31 13.69
C PHE A 207 -29.89 17.09 13.93
N SER A 208 -29.08 17.08 14.98
CA SER A 208 -28.22 15.96 15.36
C SER A 208 -28.31 15.68 16.86
N LEU A 209 -27.94 14.47 17.25
CA LEU A 209 -27.86 14.08 18.65
C LEU A 209 -26.49 14.46 19.22
N ALA A 210 -26.40 14.60 20.55
CA ALA A 210 -25.12 14.85 21.22
C ALA A 210 -24.13 13.70 21.00
N ASP A 211 -24.64 12.47 20.89
CA ASP A 211 -23.86 11.25 20.70
C ASP A 211 -23.00 11.31 19.42
N ASP A 212 -23.55 11.84 18.33
CA ASP A 212 -22.79 12.08 17.08
C ASP A 212 -21.58 13.00 17.31
N GLY A 213 -21.73 14.01 18.18
CA GLY A 213 -20.66 14.94 18.53
C GLY A 213 -19.58 14.26 19.37
N PHE A 214 -19.97 13.46 20.36
CA PHE A 214 -19.03 12.74 21.23
C PHE A 214 -18.21 11.68 20.47
N GLU A 215 -18.81 10.98 19.51
CA GLU A 215 -18.09 10.04 18.64
C GLU A 215 -16.96 10.74 17.86
N VAL A 216 -17.26 11.90 17.27
CA VAL A 216 -16.27 12.68 16.51
C VAL A 216 -15.20 13.28 17.43
N GLU A 217 -15.57 13.70 18.65
CA GLU A 217 -14.62 14.19 19.66
C GLU A 217 -13.62 13.10 20.10
N LEU A 218 -14.10 11.88 20.32
CA LEU A 218 -13.24 10.73 20.60
C LEU A 218 -12.28 10.44 19.44
N GLU A 219 -12.77 10.48 18.20
CA GLU A 219 -11.93 10.28 17.02
C GLU A 219 -10.89 11.38 16.84
N LEU A 220 -11.23 12.63 17.17
CA LEU A 220 -10.30 13.75 17.17
C LEU A 220 -9.12 13.47 18.10
N HIS A 221 -9.39 13.13 19.35
CA HIS A 221 -8.35 12.81 20.33
C HIS A 221 -7.45 11.65 19.87
N LYS A 222 -8.04 10.54 19.42
CA LYS A 222 -7.28 9.39 18.88
C LYS A 222 -6.38 9.79 17.71
N THR A 223 -6.85 10.67 16.83
CA THR A 223 -6.10 11.12 15.65
C THR A 223 -4.93 12.02 16.05
N GLU A 224 -5.12 12.91 17.02
CA GLU A 224 -4.06 13.78 17.56
C GLU A 224 -2.97 12.98 18.28
N GLU A 225 -3.34 11.97 19.07
CA GLU A 225 -2.38 11.08 19.73
C GLU A 225 -1.55 10.28 18.72
N LYS A 226 -2.19 9.72 17.68
CA LYS A 226 -1.49 9.02 16.58
C LYS A 226 -0.48 9.95 15.88
N LEU A 227 -0.87 11.19 15.57
CA LEU A 227 0.03 12.18 14.97
C LEU A 227 1.23 12.49 15.86
N LYS A 228 0.99 12.69 17.16
CA LYS A 228 2.05 12.93 18.15
C LYS A 228 3.01 11.74 18.21
N TYR A 229 2.49 10.52 18.19
CA TYR A 229 3.29 9.30 18.16
C TYR A 229 4.20 9.23 16.93
N TYR A 230 3.66 9.39 15.72
CA TYR A 230 4.47 9.28 14.49
C TYR A 230 5.49 10.41 14.36
N ARG A 231 5.16 11.63 14.77
CA ARG A 231 6.13 12.74 14.81
C ARG A 231 7.27 12.46 15.79
N LYS A 232 6.94 11.92 16.98
CA LYS A 232 7.95 11.49 17.95
C LYS A 232 8.81 10.35 17.39
N LEU A 233 8.19 9.35 16.76
CA LEU A 233 8.90 8.24 16.12
C LEU A 233 9.92 8.75 15.10
N ILE A 234 9.50 9.64 14.18
CA ILE A 234 10.40 10.27 13.21
C ILE A 234 11.54 11.00 13.92
N SER A 235 11.26 11.79 14.95
CA SER A 235 12.31 12.51 15.68
C SER A 235 13.34 11.58 16.32
N VAL A 236 12.90 10.46 16.89
CA VAL A 236 13.80 9.46 17.52
C VAL A 236 14.63 8.75 16.46
N LEU A 237 14.01 8.31 15.36
CA LEU A 237 14.71 7.65 14.26
C LEU A 237 15.73 8.59 13.59
N CYS A 238 15.39 9.88 13.47
CA CYS A 238 16.27 10.90 12.91
C CYS A 238 17.41 11.33 13.83
N SER A 239 17.24 11.24 15.16
CA SER A 239 18.29 11.61 16.11
C SER A 239 19.44 10.58 16.19
N GLY A 240 19.22 9.35 15.71
CA GLY A 240 20.20 8.28 15.79
C GLY A 240 21.16 8.19 14.60
N ASP A 241 20.79 8.75 13.44
CA ASP A 241 21.53 8.59 12.18
C ASP A 241 20.99 9.59 11.13
N GLU A 242 21.82 10.53 10.69
CA GLU A 242 21.41 11.67 9.84
C GLU A 242 20.99 11.26 8.42
N ASP A 243 21.43 10.09 7.95
CA ASP A 243 21.16 9.65 6.58
C ASP A 243 19.70 9.23 6.36
N TYR A 244 18.97 8.79 7.41
CA TYR A 244 17.54 8.47 7.29
C TYR A 244 16.68 9.69 6.89
N CYS A 245 17.08 10.90 7.30
CA CYS A 245 16.25 12.11 7.20
C CYS A 245 16.48 12.89 5.90
N ARG A 246 17.45 12.48 5.08
CA ARG A 246 17.75 13.10 3.78
C ARG A 246 16.75 12.68 2.68
N LEU A 247 15.94 11.66 2.93
CA LEU A 247 14.94 11.17 1.98
C LEU A 247 13.74 12.13 1.91
N SER A 248 13.58 12.77 0.75
CA SER A 248 12.54 13.78 0.52
C SER A 248 11.12 13.19 0.54
N PRO A 249 10.18 13.77 1.32
CA PRO A 249 8.76 13.39 1.38
C PRO A 249 8.05 13.31 0.00
N LYS A 250 8.57 14.01 -1.01
CA LYS A 250 8.00 14.05 -2.37
C LYS A 250 8.34 12.82 -3.22
N ALA A 251 9.28 11.97 -2.78
CA ALA A 251 9.66 10.73 -3.48
C ALA A 251 8.83 9.51 -3.04
N PHE A 252 8.05 9.63 -1.96
CA PHE A 252 7.33 8.49 -1.39
C PHE A 252 5.99 8.27 -2.13
N THR A 253 5.93 7.21 -2.92
CA THR A 253 4.68 6.68 -3.49
C THR A 253 4.08 5.65 -2.53
N TYR A 254 2.82 5.24 -2.73
CA TYR A 254 2.35 4.02 -2.06
C TYR A 254 3.28 2.84 -2.43
N PRO A 255 3.55 1.89 -1.53
CA PRO A 255 4.26 0.68 -1.91
C PRO A 255 3.29 -0.31 -2.59
N PRO A 256 3.77 -1.24 -3.43
CA PRO A 256 2.94 -2.34 -3.91
C PRO A 256 2.70 -3.40 -2.82
N VAL A 257 1.67 -4.23 -2.97
CA VAL A 257 1.52 -5.42 -2.14
C VAL A 257 2.47 -6.50 -2.67
N LEU A 258 3.39 -6.96 -1.83
CA LEU A 258 4.42 -7.93 -2.20
C LEU A 258 4.12 -9.32 -1.64
N ARG A 259 4.36 -10.33 -2.46
CA ARG A 259 4.35 -11.74 -2.11
C ARG A 259 5.77 -12.30 -2.22
N LEU A 260 6.15 -13.12 -1.25
CA LEU A 260 7.41 -13.83 -1.26
C LEU A 260 7.26 -15.14 -2.06
N GLU A 261 8.16 -15.38 -3.01
CA GLU A 261 8.26 -16.63 -3.76
C GLU A 261 8.94 -17.71 -2.92
N PHE A 262 8.14 -18.36 -2.08
CA PHE A 262 8.62 -19.34 -1.10
C PHE A 262 9.42 -20.52 -1.69
N PRO A 263 9.08 -21.10 -2.86
CA PRO A 263 9.90 -22.14 -3.47
C PRO A 263 11.33 -21.68 -3.78
N VAL A 264 11.48 -20.41 -4.20
CA VAL A 264 12.79 -19.81 -4.48
C VAL A 264 13.55 -19.60 -3.17
N LEU A 265 12.89 -19.11 -2.12
CA LEU A 265 13.50 -18.96 -0.80
C LEU A 265 14.00 -20.31 -0.25
N ILE A 266 13.18 -21.35 -0.29
CA ILE A 266 13.54 -22.68 0.22
C ILE A 266 14.69 -23.28 -0.59
N LYS A 267 14.73 -23.06 -1.90
CA LYS A 267 15.85 -23.48 -2.75
C LYS A 267 17.14 -22.77 -2.33
N ALA A 268 17.10 -21.45 -2.12
CA ALA A 268 18.25 -20.67 -1.67
C ALA A 268 18.76 -21.14 -0.30
N VAL A 269 17.86 -21.39 0.67
CA VAL A 269 18.23 -21.93 1.99
C VAL A 269 18.82 -23.34 1.91
N LYS A 270 18.31 -24.19 1.02
CA LYS A 270 18.82 -25.56 0.84
C LYS A 270 20.22 -25.59 0.22
N GLN A 271 20.52 -24.64 -0.66
CA GLN A 271 21.77 -24.50 -1.41
C GLN A 271 22.79 -23.54 -0.74
N ASP A 272 22.55 -23.17 0.51
CA ASP A 272 23.41 -22.24 1.25
C ASP A 272 24.77 -22.88 1.61
N SER A 273 25.79 -22.56 0.80
CA SER A 273 27.18 -23.01 0.96
C SER A 273 27.77 -22.68 2.34
N LYS A 274 27.28 -21.65 3.02
CA LYS A 274 27.78 -21.28 4.37
C LYS A 274 27.48 -22.36 5.41
N ARG A 275 26.36 -23.05 5.26
CA ARG A 275 25.95 -24.12 6.19
C ARG A 275 26.71 -25.41 5.93
N GLU A 276 27.01 -25.69 4.66
CA GLU A 276 27.90 -26.80 4.30
C GLU A 276 29.30 -26.55 4.87
N ARG A 277 29.82 -25.31 4.75
CA ARG A 277 31.09 -24.93 5.38
C ARG A 277 31.05 -25.03 6.91
N LEU A 278 29.94 -24.69 7.56
CA LEU A 278 29.78 -24.86 9.00
C LEU A 278 29.89 -26.34 9.41
N LYS A 279 29.26 -27.25 8.64
CA LYS A 279 29.37 -28.70 8.82
C LYS A 279 30.81 -29.17 8.69
N GLU A 280 31.52 -28.70 7.67
CA GLU A 280 32.94 -29.02 7.45
C GLU A 280 33.83 -28.53 8.61
N LEU A 281 33.67 -27.27 9.03
CA LEU A 281 34.45 -26.70 10.13
C LEU A 281 34.24 -27.43 11.45
N GLN A 282 33.01 -27.87 11.74
CA GLN A 282 32.74 -28.67 12.93
C GLN A 282 33.41 -30.05 12.87
N ARG A 283 33.41 -30.71 11.71
CA ARG A 283 34.15 -31.95 11.50
C ARG A 283 35.65 -31.74 11.69
N GLU A 284 36.24 -30.73 11.05
CA GLU A 284 37.67 -30.40 11.18
C GLU A 284 38.07 -30.14 12.65
N LEU A 285 37.20 -29.47 13.43
CA LEU A 285 37.44 -29.22 14.85
C LEU A 285 37.42 -30.50 15.71
N VAL A 286 36.53 -31.45 15.41
CA VAL A 286 36.47 -32.75 16.11
C VAL A 286 37.72 -33.57 15.79
N GLU A 287 38.11 -33.64 14.51
CA GLU A 287 39.32 -34.34 14.06
C GLU A 287 40.59 -33.78 14.71
N LEU A 288 40.72 -32.44 14.79
CA LEU A 288 41.86 -31.79 15.43
C LEU A 288 41.98 -32.13 16.91
N LYS A 289 40.87 -32.09 17.66
CA LYS A 289 40.84 -32.43 19.09
C LYS A 289 41.23 -33.88 19.38
N ARG A 290 41.05 -34.77 18.40
CA ARG A 290 41.35 -36.21 18.50
C ARG A 290 42.70 -36.60 17.92
N SER A 291 43.48 -35.65 17.40
CA SER A 291 44.82 -35.87 16.85
C SER A 291 45.76 -36.62 17.82
N TRP A 292 46.53 -37.55 17.27
CA TRP A 292 47.53 -38.37 18.00
C TRP A 292 48.59 -37.54 18.73
N VAL A 293 48.84 -36.31 18.28
CA VAL A 293 49.79 -35.36 18.89
C VAL A 293 49.41 -35.02 20.33
N HIS A 294 48.12 -35.00 20.69
CA HIS A 294 47.68 -34.71 22.06
C HIS A 294 48.01 -35.83 23.07
N ASP A 295 48.24 -37.03 22.56
CA ASP A 295 48.48 -38.21 23.37
C ASP A 295 49.98 -38.49 23.53
N LEU A 296 50.85 -37.92 22.69
CA LEU A 296 52.30 -38.20 22.72
C LEU A 296 53.08 -37.02 23.30
N GLN A 297 53.93 -37.26 24.30
CA GLN A 297 54.83 -36.24 24.84
C GLN A 297 56.28 -36.60 24.52
N LEU A 298 56.95 -35.74 23.75
CA LEU A 298 58.38 -35.82 23.49
C LEU A 298 59.03 -34.54 24.00
N GLN A 299 59.93 -34.68 24.97
CA GLN A 299 60.63 -33.58 25.60
C GLN A 299 62.15 -33.79 25.52
N VAL A 300 62.87 -32.79 25.04
CA VAL A 300 64.33 -32.72 25.11
C VAL A 300 64.70 -31.71 26.19
N TYR A 301 65.60 -32.06 27.10
CA TYR A 301 65.99 -31.14 28.16
C TYR A 301 67.49 -31.05 28.34
N LEU A 302 67.95 -29.83 28.63
CA LEU A 302 69.31 -29.49 29.01
C LEU A 302 69.23 -28.73 30.33
N ALA A 303 69.71 -29.33 31.42
CA ALA A 303 69.62 -28.75 32.76
C ALA A 303 70.97 -28.78 33.47
N PHE A 304 71.33 -27.66 34.09
CA PHE A 304 72.41 -27.59 35.05
C PHE A 304 71.84 -27.91 36.43
N SER A 305 72.33 -28.97 37.07
CA SER A 305 71.95 -29.37 38.41
C SER A 305 73.13 -29.19 39.35
N THR A 306 72.90 -28.52 40.47
CA THR A 306 73.81 -28.51 41.61
C THR A 306 73.13 -29.19 42.79
N LYS A 307 73.79 -30.20 43.35
CA LYS A 307 73.42 -30.79 44.64
C LYS A 307 74.45 -30.35 45.69
N GLY A 308 73.96 -29.76 46.77
CA GLY A 308 74.77 -29.51 47.95
C GLY A 308 74.79 -30.77 48.82
N ASP A 309 75.95 -31.40 48.92
CA ASP A 309 76.29 -32.32 50.03
C ASP A 309 77.17 -31.54 51.03
N GLU A 310 77.22 -31.95 52.30
CA GLU A 310 78.08 -31.34 53.33
C GLU A 310 79.59 -31.52 53.08
N THR A 311 79.98 -32.26 52.03
CA THR A 311 81.38 -32.43 51.63
C THR A 311 81.75 -31.46 50.51
N LEU A 312 82.99 -30.97 50.52
CA LEU A 312 83.55 -29.92 49.63
C LEU A 312 83.42 -30.16 48.11
N PHE A 313 82.86 -31.29 47.67
CA PHE A 313 82.58 -31.60 46.29
C PHE A 313 81.09 -31.51 45.99
N SER A 314 80.59 -30.29 45.74
CA SER A 314 79.27 -30.11 45.15
C SER A 314 79.20 -30.87 43.82
N LYS A 315 78.32 -31.87 43.69
CA LYS A 315 78.07 -32.52 42.40
C LYS A 315 77.33 -31.53 41.51
N LYS A 316 78.10 -30.83 40.68
CA LYS A 316 77.63 -29.98 39.59
C LYS A 316 77.69 -30.79 38.31
N GLY A 317 76.58 -30.83 37.58
CA GLY A 317 76.52 -31.59 36.34
C GLY A 317 75.55 -30.97 35.35
N VAL A 318 75.91 -31.07 34.09
CA VAL A 318 74.99 -30.84 32.97
C VAL A 318 74.26 -32.15 32.73
N ILE A 319 72.94 -32.10 32.76
CA ILE A 319 72.04 -33.22 32.49
C ILE A 319 71.39 -32.94 31.14
N THR A 320 71.60 -33.83 30.18
CA THR A 320 70.88 -33.85 28.90
C THR A 320 70.04 -35.10 28.84
N GLY A 321 68.80 -34.99 28.36
CA GLY A 321 67.96 -36.17 28.18
C GLY A 321 66.82 -35.96 27.21
N VAL A 322 66.27 -37.10 26.77
CA VAL A 322 65.07 -37.18 25.95
C VAL A 322 64.04 -37.99 26.73
N SER A 323 62.83 -37.49 26.86
CA SER A 323 61.71 -38.17 27.50
C SER A 323 60.59 -38.37 26.47
N LEU A 324 60.17 -39.63 26.30
CA LEU A 324 59.02 -40.00 25.49
C LEU A 324 57.96 -40.63 26.40
N SER A 325 56.76 -40.05 26.40
CA SER A 325 55.59 -40.60 27.09
C SER A 325 54.50 -40.91 26.07
N VAL A 326 54.06 -42.17 26.05
CA VAL A 326 52.98 -42.67 25.18
C VAL A 326 51.98 -43.42 26.07
N PRO A 327 50.69 -43.02 26.10
CA PRO A 327 49.66 -43.71 26.85
C PRO A 327 49.35 -45.06 26.21
N LEU A 328 49.33 -46.12 27.03
CA LEU A 328 49.01 -47.47 26.57
C LEU A 328 47.51 -47.67 26.25
N ARG A 329 46.63 -46.84 26.85
CA ARG A 329 45.20 -46.79 26.50
C ARG A 329 44.99 -45.80 25.37
N ARG A 330 44.67 -46.30 24.19
CA ARG A 330 44.16 -45.47 23.09
C ARG A 330 42.73 -45.02 23.41
N LYS A 331 42.39 -43.82 22.98
CA LYS A 331 40.99 -43.36 22.92
C LYS A 331 40.21 -44.30 22.00
N SER A 332 38.95 -44.57 22.35
CA SER A 332 38.10 -45.47 21.57
C SER A 332 37.71 -44.79 20.25
N PRO A 333 37.89 -45.46 19.09
CA PRO A 333 37.47 -44.92 17.79
C PRO A 333 35.96 -44.72 17.71
N LEU A 334 35.19 -45.51 18.48
CA LEU A 334 33.73 -45.36 18.57
C LEU A 334 33.31 -43.99 19.12
N VAL A 335 34.10 -43.42 20.03
CA VAL A 335 33.76 -42.11 20.62
C VAL A 335 33.96 -40.98 19.60
N GLU A 336 35.00 -41.07 18.77
CA GLU A 336 35.24 -40.11 17.69
C GLU A 336 34.15 -40.19 16.61
N GLU A 337 33.76 -41.41 16.22
CA GLU A 337 32.66 -41.61 15.28
C GLU A 337 31.33 -41.05 15.81
N LEU A 338 31.02 -41.26 17.10
CA LEU A 338 29.83 -40.71 17.73
C LEU A 338 29.87 -39.18 17.85
N GLU A 339 31.03 -38.58 18.16
CA GLU A 339 31.19 -37.12 18.19
C GLU A 339 31.00 -36.49 16.80
N LEU A 340 31.53 -37.13 15.75
CA LEU A 340 31.30 -36.72 14.37
C LEU A 340 29.83 -36.85 13.97
N GLN A 341 29.20 -37.99 14.26
CA GLN A 341 27.78 -38.20 14.00
C GLN A 341 26.92 -37.16 14.73
N GLN A 342 27.20 -36.88 15.99
CA GLN A 342 26.50 -35.87 16.76
C GLN A 342 26.63 -34.48 16.13
N ALA A 343 27.85 -34.07 15.74
CA ALA A 343 28.06 -32.77 15.09
C ALA A 343 27.28 -32.65 13.77
N GLU A 344 27.24 -33.72 12.98
CA GLU A 344 26.46 -33.74 11.74
C GLU A 344 24.95 -33.68 11.98
N GLU A 345 24.46 -34.44 12.95
CA GLU A 345 23.05 -34.44 13.34
C GLU A 345 22.62 -33.09 13.88
N GLU A 346 23.46 -32.39 14.66
CA GLU A 346 23.16 -31.06 15.17
C GLU A 346 22.97 -30.03 14.04
N VAL A 347 23.81 -30.08 13.00
CA VAL A 347 23.67 -29.21 11.82
C VAL A 347 22.41 -29.53 11.02
N GLU A 348 22.14 -30.82 10.76
CA GLU A 348 20.96 -31.25 10.02
C GLU A 348 19.67 -30.96 10.80
N ALA A 349 19.65 -31.19 12.11
CA ALA A 349 18.55 -30.83 12.99
C ALA A 349 18.32 -29.31 13.01
N GLY A 350 19.39 -28.52 13.04
CA GLY A 350 19.32 -27.06 12.90
C GLY A 350 18.71 -26.62 11.56
N LYS A 351 19.08 -27.29 10.46
CA LYS A 351 18.50 -27.05 9.12
C LYS A 351 17.02 -27.42 9.07
N ARG A 352 16.62 -28.57 9.62
CA ARG A 352 15.21 -29.00 9.69
C ARG A 352 14.37 -28.01 10.50
N LYS A 353 14.82 -27.66 11.71
CA LYS A 353 14.14 -26.70 12.59
C LYS A 353 13.98 -25.33 11.92
N LEU A 354 15.01 -24.87 11.19
CA LEU A 354 14.91 -23.65 10.41
C LEU A 354 13.82 -23.76 9.34
N LEU A 355 13.82 -24.82 8.55
CA LEU A 355 12.82 -25.02 7.49
C LEU A 355 11.41 -25.07 8.07
N GLU A 356 11.18 -25.84 9.13
CA GLU A 356 9.89 -25.90 9.85
C GLU A 356 9.44 -24.52 10.32
N THR A 357 10.34 -23.74 10.92
CA THR A 357 10.02 -22.39 11.37
C THR A 357 9.75 -21.46 10.17
N LEU A 358 10.48 -21.62 9.06
CA LEU A 358 10.24 -20.84 7.83
C LEU A 358 8.86 -21.12 7.24
N PHE A 359 8.39 -22.38 7.24
CA PHE A 359 7.03 -22.72 6.83
C PHE A 359 6.00 -21.96 7.68
N GLN A 360 6.13 -22.02 9.02
CA GLN A 360 5.21 -21.32 9.93
C GLN A 360 5.22 -19.80 9.72
N LEU A 361 6.41 -19.21 9.52
CA LEU A 361 6.54 -17.78 9.27
C LEU A 361 5.99 -17.37 7.90
N TYR A 362 6.10 -18.25 6.91
CA TYR A 362 5.53 -18.03 5.58
C TYR A 362 4.01 -18.08 5.60
N ASP A 363 3.40 -19.02 6.32
CA ASP A 363 1.94 -19.08 6.46
C ASP A 363 1.39 -17.78 7.07
N LEU A 364 2.05 -17.26 8.11
CA LEU A 364 1.73 -15.95 8.69
C LEU A 364 1.92 -14.80 7.70
N GLN A 365 2.89 -14.89 6.79
CA GLN A 365 3.10 -13.88 5.76
C GLN A 365 2.00 -13.91 4.70
N GLU A 366 1.57 -15.08 4.24
CA GLU A 366 0.45 -15.20 3.31
C GLU A 366 -0.86 -14.71 3.94
N GLU A 367 -1.07 -14.92 5.24
CA GLU A 367 -2.16 -14.29 5.98
C GLU A 367 -2.10 -12.77 5.85
N LYS A 368 -0.90 -12.15 5.98
CA LYS A 368 -0.73 -10.69 5.85
C LYS A 368 -0.85 -10.19 4.43
N VAL A 369 -0.49 -10.99 3.43
CA VAL A 369 -0.81 -10.69 2.02
C VAL A 369 -2.33 -10.66 1.85
N SER A 370 -3.04 -11.66 2.36
CA SER A 370 -4.51 -11.72 2.31
C SER A 370 -5.16 -10.52 3.02
N ASP A 371 -4.67 -10.15 4.20
CA ASP A 371 -5.14 -8.98 4.94
C ASP A 371 -4.94 -7.67 4.15
N ALA A 372 -3.75 -7.48 3.54
CA ALA A 372 -3.46 -6.32 2.72
C ALA A 372 -4.37 -6.24 1.49
N VAL A 373 -4.61 -7.37 0.81
CA VAL A 373 -5.55 -7.46 -0.31
C VAL A 373 -6.98 -7.13 0.14
N LYS A 374 -7.44 -7.68 1.26
CA LYS A 374 -8.77 -7.36 1.83
C LYS A 374 -8.90 -5.87 2.14
N MET A 375 -7.87 -5.27 2.74
CA MET A 375 -7.84 -3.83 3.04
C MET A 375 -7.84 -2.97 1.78
N TRP A 376 -7.14 -3.39 0.72
CA TRP A 376 -7.21 -2.73 -0.59
C TRP A 376 -8.65 -2.71 -1.13
N TYR A 377 -9.36 -3.83 -1.11
CA TYR A 377 -10.76 -3.87 -1.54
C TYR A 377 -11.69 -3.06 -0.63
N ARG A 378 -11.44 -3.01 0.68
CA ARG A 378 -12.17 -2.12 1.60
C ARG A 378 -11.94 -0.64 1.24
N LEU A 379 -10.71 -0.28 0.88
CA LEU A 379 -10.38 1.06 0.41
C LEU A 379 -11.17 1.41 -0.85
N LYS A 380 -11.29 0.47 -1.81
CA LYS A 380 -12.15 0.65 -2.99
C LYS A 380 -13.60 0.92 -2.64
N VAL A 381 -14.16 0.12 -1.74
CA VAL A 381 -15.55 0.29 -1.30
C VAL A 381 -15.74 1.63 -0.58
N ALA A 382 -14.78 2.05 0.23
CA ALA A 382 -14.83 3.34 0.91
C ALA A 382 -14.74 4.52 -0.08
N ALA A 383 -13.89 4.41 -1.12
CA ALA A 383 -13.79 5.40 -2.19
C ALA A 383 -15.14 5.57 -2.93
N GLU A 384 -15.79 4.46 -3.29
CA GLU A 384 -17.10 4.50 -3.95
C GLU A 384 -18.20 5.06 -3.04
N ARG A 385 -18.17 4.78 -1.74
CA ARG A 385 -19.10 5.38 -0.76
C ARG A 385 -18.89 6.90 -0.67
N LEU A 386 -17.63 7.34 -0.58
CA LEU A 386 -17.28 8.75 -0.60
C LEU A 386 -17.79 9.42 -1.88
N ARG A 387 -17.52 8.84 -3.05
CA ARG A 387 -18.02 9.35 -4.34
C ARG A 387 -19.55 9.47 -4.37
N ARG A 388 -20.28 8.45 -3.90
CA ARG A 388 -21.75 8.49 -3.83
C ARG A 388 -22.26 9.60 -2.92
N SER A 389 -21.59 9.83 -1.79
CA SER A 389 -21.92 10.93 -0.86
C SER A 389 -21.60 12.32 -1.42
N LEU A 390 -20.71 12.41 -2.42
CA LEU A 390 -20.35 13.64 -3.13
C LEU A 390 -21.46 14.13 -4.06
N LEU A 391 -22.15 13.20 -4.74
CA LEU A 391 -23.10 13.53 -5.81
C LEU A 391 -24.24 14.47 -5.37
N PRO A 392 -24.91 14.29 -4.21
CA PRO A 392 -25.95 15.22 -3.75
C PRO A 392 -25.38 16.62 -3.48
N VAL A 393 -24.18 16.68 -2.87
CA VAL A 393 -23.48 17.94 -2.56
C VAL A 393 -23.13 18.68 -3.84
N GLU A 394 -22.58 17.99 -4.84
CA GLU A 394 -22.24 18.58 -6.14
C GLU A 394 -23.43 19.19 -6.87
N ARG A 395 -24.58 18.49 -6.89
CA ARG A 395 -25.79 19.00 -7.56
C ARG A 395 -26.38 20.23 -6.91
N GLN A 396 -26.13 20.41 -5.63
CA GLN A 396 -26.67 21.50 -4.84
C GLN A 396 -25.73 22.71 -4.78
N LEU A 397 -24.50 22.59 -5.31
CA LEU A 397 -23.57 23.72 -5.43
C LEU A 397 -24.09 24.83 -6.35
N PRO A 398 -24.62 24.56 -7.56
CA PRO A 398 -25.08 25.62 -8.47
C PRO A 398 -26.30 26.38 -7.91
N SER A 399 -27.11 25.73 -7.07
CA SER A 399 -28.24 26.36 -6.40
C SER A 399 -27.84 27.16 -5.15
N GLY A 400 -26.55 27.15 -4.78
CA GLY A 400 -26.00 27.82 -3.59
C GLY A 400 -26.50 27.22 -2.27
N LYS A 401 -27.03 26.00 -2.31
CA LYS A 401 -27.96 25.47 -1.30
C LYS A 401 -27.72 24.00 -1.02
N VAL A 402 -26.62 23.69 -0.32
CA VAL A 402 -26.29 22.31 0.12
C VAL A 402 -27.00 21.97 1.42
N TYR A 403 -27.81 20.90 1.43
CA TYR A 403 -28.47 20.43 2.64
C TYR A 403 -27.45 19.95 3.69
N LEU A 404 -27.64 20.41 4.93
CA LEU A 404 -26.79 20.07 6.06
C LEU A 404 -26.61 18.55 6.26
N ARG A 405 -27.67 17.76 6.07
CA ARG A 405 -27.63 16.28 6.19
C ARG A 405 -26.70 15.64 5.17
N ASP A 406 -26.80 16.04 3.91
CA ASP A 406 -25.98 15.51 2.82
C ASP A 406 -24.51 15.87 3.06
N TYR A 407 -24.27 17.09 3.54
CA TYR A 407 -22.94 17.57 3.88
C TYR A 407 -22.30 16.80 5.06
N ILE A 408 -23.04 16.58 6.14
CA ILE A 408 -22.58 15.75 7.28
C ILE A 408 -22.27 14.32 6.80
N THR A 409 -23.13 13.74 5.96
CA THR A 409 -22.94 12.40 5.40
C THR A 409 -21.68 12.32 4.53
N PHE A 410 -21.42 13.33 3.72
CA PHE A 410 -20.18 13.46 2.95
C PHE A 410 -18.94 13.53 3.86
N LEU A 411 -18.95 14.39 4.89
CA LEU A 411 -17.82 14.52 5.81
C LEU A 411 -17.56 13.23 6.61
N LYS A 412 -18.60 12.53 7.07
CA LYS A 412 -18.48 11.20 7.70
C LYS A 412 -17.88 10.18 6.73
N SER A 413 -18.33 10.18 5.47
CA SER A 413 -17.79 9.28 4.42
C SER A 413 -16.33 9.58 4.09
N LEU A 414 -15.94 10.87 4.07
CA LEU A 414 -14.56 11.30 3.87
C LEU A 414 -13.65 10.90 5.04
N SER A 415 -14.13 11.05 6.28
CA SER A 415 -13.42 10.56 7.47
C SER A 415 -13.18 9.06 7.40
N ASN A 416 -14.24 8.27 7.12
CA ASN A 416 -14.15 6.82 6.99
C ASN A 416 -13.21 6.39 5.84
N PHE A 417 -13.21 7.11 4.71
CA PHE A 417 -12.26 6.84 3.63
C PHE A 417 -10.80 7.01 4.11
N LEU A 418 -10.50 8.08 4.83
CA LEU A 418 -9.16 8.33 5.37
C LEU A 418 -8.76 7.30 6.43
N ASP A 419 -9.71 6.78 7.22
CA ASP A 419 -9.45 5.68 8.15
C ASP A 419 -9.06 4.40 7.43
N VAL A 420 -9.83 4.00 6.43
CA VAL A 420 -9.53 2.80 5.65
C VAL A 420 -8.20 2.95 4.91
N GLN A 421 -7.89 4.16 4.42
CA GLN A 421 -6.60 4.45 3.81
C GLN A 421 -5.43 4.32 4.80
N TYR A 422 -5.62 4.81 6.04
CA TYR A 422 -4.64 4.64 7.11
C TYR A 422 -4.47 3.17 7.52
N GLU A 423 -5.55 2.41 7.64
CA GLU A 423 -5.53 0.98 7.97
C GLU A 423 -4.83 0.15 6.89
N PHE A 424 -5.06 0.48 5.62
CA PHE A 424 -4.37 -0.14 4.50
C PHE A 424 -2.85 0.03 4.62
N LEU A 425 -2.37 1.27 4.85
CA LEU A 425 -0.94 1.52 5.11
C LEU A 425 -0.40 0.79 6.34
N CYS A 426 -1.21 0.57 7.38
CA CYS A 426 -0.79 -0.22 8.54
C CYS A 426 -0.63 -1.70 8.18
N SER A 427 -1.55 -2.23 7.37
CA SER A 427 -1.48 -3.61 6.88
C SER A 427 -0.24 -3.82 6.00
N GLU A 428 0.05 -2.87 5.10
CA GLU A 428 1.26 -2.90 4.28
C GLU A 428 2.52 -2.82 5.16
N GLU A 429 2.62 -1.88 6.09
CA GLU A 429 3.78 -1.80 6.98
C GLU A 429 4.07 -3.14 7.68
N LEU A 430 3.03 -3.81 8.17
CA LEU A 430 3.16 -5.12 8.81
C LEU A 430 3.64 -6.19 7.83
N LEU A 431 3.08 -6.23 6.62
CA LEU A 431 3.50 -7.13 5.54
C LEU A 431 5.00 -6.95 5.22
N TYR A 432 5.44 -5.70 5.09
CA TYR A 432 6.84 -5.36 4.79
C TYR A 432 7.77 -5.74 5.95
N ARG A 433 7.42 -5.41 7.20
CA ARG A 433 8.20 -5.81 8.37
C ARG A 433 8.35 -7.33 8.49
N ARG A 434 7.30 -8.09 8.15
CA ARG A 434 7.31 -9.56 8.14
C ARG A 434 8.16 -10.14 7.03
N LEU A 435 8.11 -9.56 5.84
CA LEU A 435 8.97 -9.92 4.72
C LEU A 435 10.45 -9.74 5.06
N VAL A 436 10.84 -8.60 5.66
CA VAL A 436 12.23 -8.41 6.14
C VAL A 436 12.58 -9.40 7.25
N TYR A 437 11.64 -9.74 8.13
CA TYR A 437 11.87 -10.73 9.19
C TYR A 437 12.10 -12.14 8.62
N LEU A 438 11.35 -12.52 7.59
CA LEU A 438 11.52 -13.79 6.88
C LEU A 438 12.89 -13.89 6.19
N LEU A 439 13.30 -12.82 5.48
CA LEU A 439 14.62 -12.77 4.83
C LEU A 439 15.77 -12.77 5.84
N LEU A 440 15.60 -12.09 6.98
CA LEU A 440 16.54 -12.19 8.09
C LEU A 440 16.64 -13.63 8.60
N PHE A 441 15.50 -14.23 8.92
CA PHE A 441 15.46 -15.55 9.55
C PHE A 441 16.00 -16.63 8.62
N SER A 442 15.73 -16.53 7.32
CA SER A 442 16.26 -17.46 6.31
C SER A 442 17.78 -17.29 6.11
N GLY A 443 18.32 -16.11 6.38
CA GLY A 443 19.71 -15.77 6.07
C GLY A 443 19.96 -15.58 4.59
N VAL A 444 18.92 -15.40 3.77
CA VAL A 444 19.02 -15.20 2.31
C VAL A 444 19.02 -13.70 2.01
N ASP A 445 19.94 -13.27 1.14
CA ASP A 445 19.99 -11.87 0.71
C ASP A 445 18.88 -11.54 -0.28
N TRP A 446 18.56 -10.26 -0.42
CA TRP A 446 17.50 -9.83 -1.33
C TRP A 446 17.85 -10.17 -2.78
N ASP A 447 16.92 -10.79 -3.47
CA ASP A 447 16.94 -11.03 -4.91
C ASP A 447 15.55 -10.72 -5.48
N ASP A 448 15.50 -10.14 -6.68
CA ASP A 448 14.26 -9.81 -7.37
C ASP A 448 13.43 -11.04 -7.70
N SER A 449 14.08 -12.21 -7.82
CA SER A 449 13.37 -13.48 -8.01
C SER A 449 12.62 -13.97 -6.76
N LEU A 450 12.94 -13.43 -5.58
CA LEU A 450 12.31 -13.84 -4.31
C LEU A 450 10.97 -13.16 -4.08
N VAL A 451 10.63 -12.10 -4.81
CA VAL A 451 9.45 -11.29 -4.51
C VAL A 451 8.69 -10.95 -5.78
N SER A 452 7.39 -11.23 -5.77
CA SER A 452 6.46 -10.84 -6.83
C SER A 452 5.48 -9.79 -6.32
N SER A 453 5.10 -8.86 -7.20
CA SER A 453 3.99 -7.96 -6.91
C SER A 453 2.67 -8.70 -7.09
N VAL A 454 1.79 -8.63 -6.09
CA VAL A 454 0.42 -9.12 -6.24
C VAL A 454 -0.30 -8.21 -7.23
N SER A 455 -0.84 -8.79 -8.31
CA SER A 455 -1.68 -8.06 -9.25
C SER A 455 -2.97 -7.67 -8.53
N LEU A 456 -3.01 -6.43 -8.05
CA LEU A 456 -4.22 -5.81 -7.61
C LEU A 456 -4.91 -5.27 -8.85
N THR A 457 -6.11 -5.76 -9.15
CA THR A 457 -6.94 -5.14 -10.18
C THR A 457 -6.94 -3.63 -9.88
N PRO A 458 -6.63 -2.74 -10.84
CA PRO A 458 -6.76 -1.32 -10.60
C PRO A 458 -8.18 -1.01 -10.11
N LEU A 459 -8.40 0.11 -9.43
CA LEU A 459 -9.77 0.58 -9.35
C LEU A 459 -10.22 0.77 -10.80
N TRP A 460 -11.26 0.03 -11.21
CA TRP A 460 -12.09 0.53 -12.29
C TRP A 460 -12.59 1.88 -11.77
N ASP A 461 -12.01 2.95 -12.29
CA ASP A 461 -12.47 4.29 -12.04
C ASP A 461 -13.91 4.35 -12.56
N ARG A 462 -14.88 4.08 -11.67
CA ARG A 462 -16.25 4.51 -11.90
C ARG A 462 -16.35 6.04 -11.86
N MET A 463 -15.25 6.75 -11.58
CA MET A 463 -14.96 8.06 -12.15
C MET A 463 -14.79 7.93 -13.66
N ARG A 464 -15.94 7.69 -14.28
CA ARG A 464 -16.17 7.66 -15.70
C ARG A 464 -15.59 8.91 -16.33
N LYS A 465 -14.45 8.77 -17.00
CA LYS A 465 -13.74 9.90 -17.62
C LYS A 465 -14.55 10.50 -18.76
N GLY A 466 -14.37 11.82 -18.92
CA GLY A 466 -15.05 12.63 -19.91
C GLY A 466 -16.53 12.92 -19.59
N GLU A 467 -17.06 13.95 -20.23
CA GLU A 467 -18.48 14.24 -20.25
C GLU A 467 -19.22 13.15 -21.03
N ARG A 468 -20.37 12.70 -20.51
CA ARG A 468 -21.14 11.62 -21.14
C ARG A 468 -22.55 12.07 -21.43
N SER A 469 -22.95 11.88 -22.68
CA SER A 469 -24.34 11.89 -23.09
C SER A 469 -24.77 10.48 -23.48
N VAL A 470 -26.06 10.20 -23.38
CA VAL A 470 -26.63 8.93 -23.84
C VAL A 470 -27.84 9.19 -24.72
N PHE A 471 -27.89 8.50 -25.86
CA PHE A 471 -29.04 8.55 -26.74
C PHE A 471 -30.14 7.63 -26.21
N VAL A 472 -31.35 8.18 -26.07
CA VAL A 472 -32.50 7.44 -25.54
C VAL A 472 -33.62 7.43 -26.56
N ASN A 473 -33.98 6.23 -27.01
CA ASN A 473 -35.09 6.07 -27.93
C ASN A 473 -36.45 6.11 -27.17
N ARG A 474 -37.54 6.29 -27.93
CA ARG A 474 -38.89 6.37 -27.36
C ARG A 474 -39.31 5.09 -26.62
N LYS A 475 -38.91 3.91 -27.11
CA LYS A 475 -39.23 2.63 -26.49
C LYS A 475 -38.58 2.52 -25.11
N THR A 476 -37.32 2.91 -24.98
CA THR A 476 -36.57 2.90 -23.71
C THR A 476 -37.19 3.85 -22.69
N LEU A 477 -37.64 5.05 -23.11
CA LEU A 477 -38.34 5.99 -22.21
C LEU A 477 -39.66 5.43 -21.67
N SER A 478 -40.37 4.62 -22.46
CA SER A 478 -41.60 3.95 -22.01
C SER A 478 -41.35 2.67 -21.20
N ALA A 479 -40.24 1.98 -21.44
CA ALA A 479 -39.93 0.69 -20.83
C ALA A 479 -39.56 0.81 -19.35
N TYR A 480 -38.98 1.94 -18.95
CA TYR A 480 -38.48 2.15 -17.60
C TYR A 480 -39.18 3.31 -16.88
N PRO A 481 -39.54 3.14 -15.59
CA PRO A 481 -40.01 4.23 -14.75
C PRO A 481 -38.99 5.38 -14.68
N PRO A 482 -39.44 6.66 -14.61
CA PRO A 482 -38.56 7.83 -14.61
C PRO A 482 -37.47 7.80 -13.52
N PHE A 483 -37.82 7.34 -12.33
CA PHE A 483 -36.89 7.26 -11.20
C PHE A 483 -35.79 6.20 -11.42
N ILE A 484 -36.08 5.12 -12.17
CA ILE A 484 -35.08 4.09 -12.50
C ILE A 484 -34.08 4.65 -13.48
N LEU A 485 -34.56 5.32 -14.53
CA LEU A 485 -33.71 6.00 -15.51
C LEU A 485 -32.86 7.08 -14.85
N GLU A 486 -33.45 7.90 -14.00
CA GLU A 486 -32.74 8.92 -13.21
C GLU A 486 -31.59 8.27 -12.42
N ASN A 487 -31.89 7.30 -11.56
CA ASN A 487 -30.89 6.63 -10.73
C ASN A 487 -29.81 5.95 -11.56
N PHE A 488 -30.17 5.36 -12.70
CA PHE A 488 -29.23 4.74 -13.61
C PHE A 488 -28.26 5.76 -14.20
N LEU A 489 -28.77 6.84 -14.82
CA LEU A 489 -27.96 7.90 -15.42
C LEU A 489 -27.01 8.51 -14.39
N ILE A 490 -27.52 8.77 -13.18
CA ILE A 490 -26.74 9.25 -12.03
C ILE A 490 -25.62 8.29 -11.66
N ALA A 491 -25.95 7.01 -11.46
CA ALA A 491 -24.97 6.00 -11.07
C ALA A 491 -23.89 5.84 -12.14
N LYS A 492 -24.27 6.04 -13.40
CA LYS A 492 -23.44 6.02 -14.60
C LYS A 492 -22.77 7.37 -14.92
N GLY A 493 -22.91 8.39 -14.08
CA GLY A 493 -22.27 9.70 -14.29
C GLY A 493 -22.69 10.41 -15.59
N ILE A 494 -23.84 10.06 -16.16
CA ILE A 494 -24.36 10.65 -17.40
C ILE A 494 -25.14 11.90 -17.01
N ARG A 495 -24.65 13.07 -17.45
CA ARG A 495 -25.25 14.37 -17.14
C ARG A 495 -26.13 14.91 -18.26
N LYS A 496 -26.03 14.34 -19.47
CA LYS A 496 -26.76 14.79 -20.66
C LYS A 496 -27.53 13.65 -21.30
N LEU A 497 -28.77 13.92 -21.69
CA LEU A 497 -29.68 12.94 -22.29
C LEU A 497 -30.08 13.41 -23.68
N GLU A 498 -29.79 12.58 -24.68
CA GLU A 498 -30.05 12.87 -26.09
C GLU A 498 -31.35 12.21 -26.54
N LEU A 499 -32.29 13.01 -27.04
CA LEU A 499 -33.68 12.62 -27.32
C LEU A 499 -34.03 12.85 -28.79
N PRO A 500 -34.71 11.93 -29.47
CA PRO A 500 -35.22 12.20 -30.82
C PRO A 500 -36.30 13.30 -30.77
N VAL A 501 -36.34 14.16 -31.79
CA VAL A 501 -37.30 15.28 -31.92
C VAL A 501 -38.74 14.82 -31.72
N GLU A 502 -39.09 13.65 -32.26
CA GLU A 502 -40.44 13.10 -32.20
C GLU A 502 -40.89 12.81 -30.76
N ALA A 503 -39.96 12.56 -29.83
CA ALA A 503 -40.28 12.36 -28.42
C ALA A 503 -40.61 13.66 -27.69
N VAL A 504 -40.09 14.80 -28.16
CA VAL A 504 -40.31 16.11 -27.56
C VAL A 504 -41.64 16.71 -28.03
N GLU A 505 -41.90 16.66 -29.34
CA GLU A 505 -43.06 17.32 -29.94
C GLU A 505 -44.41 16.73 -29.55
N LYS A 506 -44.46 15.42 -29.30
CA LYS A 506 -45.71 14.76 -28.89
C LYS A 506 -46.15 15.14 -27.48
N GLY A 507 -45.30 15.83 -26.70
CA GLY A 507 -45.60 16.29 -25.35
C GLY A 507 -45.79 15.19 -24.30
N GLU A 508 -45.84 13.92 -24.72
CA GLU A 508 -46.05 12.72 -23.90
C GLU A 508 -45.09 12.63 -22.71
N TYR A 509 -43.85 13.11 -22.88
CA TYR A 509 -42.81 13.05 -21.87
C TYR A 509 -42.51 14.40 -21.18
N SER A 510 -43.30 15.45 -21.42
CA SER A 510 -43.03 16.81 -20.90
C SER A 510 -42.80 16.85 -19.38
N ARG A 511 -43.57 16.09 -18.60
CA ARG A 511 -43.39 15.96 -17.13
C ARG A 511 -42.06 15.29 -16.76
N LEU A 512 -41.70 14.22 -17.48
CA LEU A 512 -40.47 13.46 -17.27
C LEU A 512 -39.23 14.28 -17.67
N LEU A 513 -39.31 15.02 -18.79
CA LEU A 513 -38.26 15.93 -19.23
C LEU A 513 -38.05 17.08 -18.25
N LYS A 514 -39.14 17.64 -17.71
CA LYS A 514 -39.07 18.65 -16.65
C LYS A 514 -38.40 18.10 -15.39
N HIS A 515 -38.76 16.88 -14.99
CA HIS A 515 -38.14 16.17 -13.87
C HIS A 515 -36.64 15.99 -14.04
N PHE A 516 -36.18 15.56 -15.23
CA PHE A 516 -34.73 15.45 -15.50
C PHE A 516 -33.99 16.79 -15.45
N LYS A 517 -34.58 17.87 -16.03
CA LYS A 517 -34.01 19.22 -15.93
C LYS A 517 -33.91 19.69 -14.47
N GLU A 518 -34.95 19.48 -13.66
CA GLU A 518 -34.96 19.82 -12.22
C GLU A 518 -33.89 19.05 -11.43
N LYS A 519 -33.48 17.87 -11.90
CA LYS A 519 -32.42 17.04 -11.30
C LYS A 519 -31.02 17.33 -11.85
N GLY A 520 -30.88 18.33 -12.71
CA GLY A 520 -29.60 18.71 -13.31
C GLY A 520 -29.10 17.74 -14.39
N ILE A 521 -30.03 17.04 -15.07
CA ILE A 521 -29.73 16.28 -16.29
C ILE A 521 -30.12 17.16 -17.48
N ASP A 522 -29.12 17.55 -18.26
CA ASP A 522 -29.29 18.37 -19.45
C ASP A 522 -29.98 17.58 -20.56
N LEU A 523 -30.88 18.24 -21.28
CA LEU A 523 -31.62 17.63 -22.38
C LEU A 523 -31.16 18.20 -23.71
N GLU A 524 -30.74 17.31 -24.60
CA GLU A 524 -30.34 17.63 -25.95
C GLU A 524 -31.24 16.90 -26.95
N VAL A 525 -31.72 17.62 -27.95
CA VAL A 525 -32.65 17.08 -28.94
C VAL A 525 -31.89 16.74 -30.20
N VAL A 526 -31.89 15.46 -30.55
CA VAL A 526 -31.28 14.90 -31.75
C VAL A 526 -32.22 15.09 -32.92
N PHE A 527 -31.83 15.99 -33.81
CA PHE A 527 -32.56 16.37 -35.01
C PHE A 527 -31.89 15.75 -36.23
N ASN A 528 -32.53 14.72 -36.79
CA ASN A 528 -32.02 14.06 -37.99
C ASN A 528 -32.31 14.91 -39.22
N VAL A 529 -31.26 15.34 -39.91
CA VAL A 529 -31.38 16.25 -41.07
C VAL A 529 -31.78 15.48 -42.34
N SER A 530 -31.52 14.16 -42.39
CA SER A 530 -31.86 13.32 -43.55
C SER A 530 -33.37 13.10 -43.74
N SER A 531 -34.17 13.25 -42.69
CA SER A 531 -35.62 13.02 -42.73
C SER A 531 -36.44 14.19 -43.26
N LEU A 532 -35.80 15.24 -43.83
CA LEU A 532 -36.47 16.47 -44.24
C LEU A 532 -36.39 16.76 -45.73
N ASP A 533 -37.53 17.17 -46.27
CA ASP A 533 -37.73 17.57 -47.67
C ASP A 533 -37.13 18.95 -48.00
N SER A 534 -36.97 19.85 -47.00
CA SER A 534 -36.42 21.20 -47.18
C SER A 534 -35.65 21.71 -45.96
N LEU A 535 -34.49 22.35 -46.20
CA LEU A 535 -33.67 22.98 -45.16
C LEU A 535 -34.35 24.19 -44.50
N GLU A 536 -35.25 24.90 -45.20
CA GLU A 536 -35.96 26.05 -44.63
C GLU A 536 -36.97 25.62 -43.55
N VAL A 537 -37.65 24.49 -43.80
CA VAL A 537 -38.55 23.87 -42.82
C VAL A 537 -37.75 23.40 -41.60
N ALA A 538 -36.54 22.87 -41.81
CA ALA A 538 -35.63 22.48 -40.75
C ALA A 538 -35.27 23.66 -39.83
N VAL A 539 -34.88 24.81 -40.41
CA VAL A 539 -34.52 26.02 -39.64
C VAL A 539 -35.70 26.52 -38.80
N LYS A 540 -36.92 26.51 -39.35
CA LYS A 540 -38.12 26.93 -38.61
C LYS A 540 -38.36 26.04 -37.39
N ARG A 541 -38.26 24.72 -37.56
CA ARG A 541 -38.48 23.72 -36.51
C ARG A 541 -37.39 23.79 -35.44
N VAL A 542 -36.12 23.94 -35.84
CA VAL A 542 -34.99 24.19 -34.95
C VAL A 542 -35.21 25.44 -34.11
N ARG A 543 -35.68 26.54 -34.70
CA ARG A 543 -35.98 27.78 -33.96
C ARG A 543 -37.04 27.56 -32.87
N GLU A 544 -38.05 26.74 -33.12
CA GLU A 544 -39.08 26.40 -32.13
C GLU A 544 -38.50 25.59 -30.96
N LEU A 545 -37.63 24.61 -31.24
CA LEU A 545 -36.95 23.81 -30.21
C LEU A 545 -36.00 24.67 -29.36
N LEU A 546 -35.24 25.57 -29.98
CA LEU A 546 -34.35 26.51 -29.27
C LEU A 546 -35.13 27.48 -28.38
N LYS A 547 -36.28 27.99 -28.86
CA LYS A 547 -37.19 28.83 -28.05
C LYS A 547 -37.77 28.09 -26.85
N ALA A 548 -37.95 26.77 -26.95
CA ALA A 548 -38.37 25.92 -25.84
C ALA A 548 -37.21 25.59 -24.86
N GLY A 549 -36.01 26.12 -25.10
CA GLY A 549 -34.85 25.99 -24.21
C GLY A 549 -34.22 24.61 -24.24
N TYR A 550 -34.15 23.98 -25.41
CA TYR A 550 -33.44 22.72 -25.63
C TYR A 550 -32.12 22.97 -26.37
N SER A 551 -31.06 22.28 -25.96
CA SER A 551 -29.85 22.14 -26.78
C SER A 551 -30.13 21.22 -27.97
N LEU A 552 -29.38 21.38 -29.05
CA LEU A 552 -29.60 20.63 -30.29
C LEU A 552 -28.38 19.78 -30.66
N ASN A 553 -28.63 18.53 -31.08
CA ASN A 553 -27.68 17.69 -31.78
C ASN A 553 -28.17 17.47 -33.22
N LEU A 554 -27.53 18.08 -34.22
CA LEU A 554 -27.83 17.84 -35.62
C LEU A 554 -27.18 16.53 -36.06
N ASP A 555 -27.99 15.52 -36.33
CA ASP A 555 -27.53 14.24 -36.83
C ASP A 555 -27.49 14.26 -38.35
N LEU A 556 -26.27 14.24 -38.91
CA LEU A 556 -26.01 14.26 -40.34
C LEU A 556 -25.86 12.85 -40.93
N ARG A 557 -26.07 11.79 -40.13
CA ARG A 557 -26.03 10.41 -40.62
C ARG A 557 -27.13 10.20 -41.67
N GLY A 558 -26.74 9.66 -42.84
CA GLY A 558 -27.64 9.43 -43.97
C GLY A 558 -27.71 10.58 -44.99
N LEU A 559 -26.92 11.65 -44.83
CA LEU A 559 -26.74 12.69 -45.86
C LEU A 559 -25.68 12.27 -46.88
N ASP A 560 -26.01 11.27 -47.71
CA ASP A 560 -25.16 10.86 -48.83
C ASP A 560 -25.55 11.68 -50.08
N GLY A 561 -24.77 12.72 -50.41
CA GLY A 561 -24.84 13.37 -51.73
C GLY A 561 -25.48 14.77 -51.83
N ARG A 562 -25.88 15.44 -50.74
CA ARG A 562 -26.23 16.88 -50.79
C ARG A 562 -24.97 17.75 -50.94
N GLU A 563 -25.09 18.91 -51.58
CA GLU A 563 -23.97 19.84 -51.73
C GLU A 563 -23.49 20.30 -50.35
N VAL A 564 -22.25 19.93 -50.02
CA VAL A 564 -21.57 20.21 -48.74
C VAL A 564 -21.70 21.68 -48.29
N LYS A 565 -21.66 22.62 -49.24
CA LYS A 565 -21.80 24.05 -48.97
C LYS A 565 -23.15 24.43 -48.36
N GLU A 566 -24.22 23.77 -48.79
CA GLU A 566 -25.57 23.99 -48.25
C GLU A 566 -25.69 23.50 -46.81
N ILE A 567 -25.04 22.36 -46.49
CA ILE A 567 -25.02 21.80 -45.14
C ILE A 567 -24.25 22.71 -44.18
N ILE A 568 -23.07 23.19 -44.58
CA ILE A 568 -22.29 24.13 -43.75
C ILE A 568 -23.06 25.43 -43.54
N GLY A 569 -23.67 25.98 -44.60
CA GLY A 569 -24.50 27.18 -44.50
C GLY A 569 -25.72 27.00 -43.61
N PHE A 570 -26.35 25.82 -43.64
CA PHE A 570 -27.44 25.47 -42.73
C PHE A 570 -26.97 25.39 -41.27
N ILE A 571 -25.87 24.69 -41.01
CA ILE A 571 -25.30 24.54 -39.66
C ILE A 571 -24.90 25.90 -39.10
N GLY A 572 -24.27 26.77 -39.90
CA GLY A 572 -23.95 28.15 -39.49
C GLY A 572 -25.20 28.94 -39.08
N LYS A 573 -26.28 28.89 -39.87
CA LYS A 573 -27.56 29.54 -39.51
C LYS A 573 -28.16 28.97 -38.22
N VAL A 574 -28.09 27.66 -38.02
CA VAL A 574 -28.58 27.01 -36.79
C VAL A 574 -27.73 27.37 -35.59
N HIS A 575 -26.41 27.45 -35.76
CA HIS A 575 -25.46 27.85 -34.73
C HIS A 575 -25.72 29.29 -34.28
N ASP A 576 -25.92 30.21 -35.22
CA ASP A 576 -26.30 31.58 -34.89
C ASP A 576 -27.59 31.61 -34.07
N LEU A 577 -28.61 30.84 -34.47
CA LEU A 577 -29.86 30.75 -33.69
C LEU A 577 -29.63 30.18 -32.29
N ALA A 578 -28.79 29.14 -32.16
CA ALA A 578 -28.48 28.51 -30.88
C ALA A 578 -27.77 29.50 -29.95
N LEU A 579 -26.75 30.21 -30.45
CA LEU A 579 -26.03 31.26 -29.74
C LEU A 579 -26.96 32.38 -29.23
N HIS A 580 -27.86 32.89 -30.08
CA HIS A 580 -28.84 33.91 -29.68
C HIS A 580 -29.81 33.43 -28.59
N SER A 581 -30.06 32.12 -28.52
CA SER A 581 -30.92 31.50 -27.50
C SER A 581 -30.18 31.02 -26.25
N GLY A 582 -28.85 31.18 -26.21
CA GLY A 582 -28.00 30.68 -25.12
C GLY A 582 -27.98 29.15 -25.01
N GLN A 583 -28.23 28.44 -26.11
CA GLN A 583 -28.23 26.97 -26.18
C GLN A 583 -27.01 26.46 -26.95
N SER A 584 -26.59 25.21 -26.68
CA SER A 584 -25.46 24.59 -27.36
C SER A 584 -25.88 23.85 -28.64
N LEU A 585 -25.05 23.93 -29.68
CA LEU A 585 -25.16 23.13 -30.90
C LEU A 585 -24.10 22.03 -30.95
N THR A 586 -24.55 20.79 -30.91
CA THR A 586 -23.77 19.60 -31.24
C THR A 586 -24.06 19.17 -32.68
N VAL A 587 -23.07 18.67 -33.40
CA VAL A 587 -23.24 18.10 -34.74
C VAL A 587 -22.64 16.70 -34.76
N THR A 588 -23.42 15.69 -35.15
CA THR A 588 -22.98 14.29 -35.25
C THR A 588 -22.72 13.92 -36.72
N LEU A 589 -21.51 13.43 -37.00
CA LEU A 589 -21.05 13.09 -38.34
C LEU A 589 -21.16 11.58 -38.64
N PRO A 590 -21.35 11.19 -39.92
CA PRO A 590 -21.27 9.79 -40.34
C PRO A 590 -19.82 9.28 -40.40
N ASP A 591 -19.64 7.95 -40.36
CA ASP A 591 -18.35 7.24 -40.33
C ASP A 591 -17.38 7.62 -41.46
N LYS A 592 -17.90 8.00 -42.63
CA LYS A 592 -17.12 8.31 -43.84
C LYS A 592 -17.23 9.78 -44.24
N PHE A 593 -17.16 10.68 -43.28
CA PHE A 593 -17.17 12.11 -43.57
C PHE A 593 -15.80 12.60 -44.09
N ARG A 594 -15.78 13.53 -45.05
CA ARG A 594 -14.53 14.04 -45.63
C ARG A 594 -13.76 14.87 -44.60
N GLU A 595 -12.51 14.50 -44.31
CA GLU A 595 -11.69 15.15 -43.27
C GLU A 595 -11.51 16.65 -43.48
N GLU A 596 -11.42 17.10 -44.74
CA GLU A 596 -11.27 18.51 -45.13
C GLU A 596 -12.38 19.42 -44.57
N LEU A 597 -13.57 18.86 -44.31
CA LEU A 597 -14.76 19.60 -43.90
C LEU A 597 -14.96 19.62 -42.39
N ILE A 598 -14.23 18.77 -41.66
CA ILE A 598 -14.35 18.66 -40.20
C ILE A 598 -13.94 19.97 -39.53
N HIS A 599 -12.93 20.66 -40.08
CA HIS A 599 -12.46 21.94 -39.57
C HIS A 599 -13.53 23.03 -39.72
N ASP A 600 -14.16 23.13 -40.90
CA ASP A 600 -15.21 24.13 -41.17
C ASP A 600 -16.46 23.88 -40.32
N LEU A 601 -16.80 22.62 -40.06
CA LEU A 601 -17.90 22.28 -39.17
C LEU A 601 -17.58 22.60 -37.70
N ALA A 602 -16.35 22.31 -37.24
CA ALA A 602 -15.92 22.61 -35.88
C ALA A 602 -15.89 24.12 -35.55
N LEU A 603 -15.82 24.98 -36.58
CA LEU A 603 -15.96 26.44 -36.44
C LEU A 603 -17.42 26.88 -36.27
N ASN A 604 -18.38 26.10 -36.79
CA ASN A 604 -19.81 26.41 -36.81
C ASN A 604 -20.61 25.57 -35.80
N CYS A 605 -19.96 24.98 -34.81
CA CYS A 605 -20.64 24.32 -33.69
C CYS A 605 -19.84 24.43 -32.39
N ASP A 606 -20.54 24.18 -31.29
CA ASP A 606 -19.92 24.09 -29.96
C ASP A 606 -19.21 22.74 -29.80
N ARG A 607 -19.84 21.68 -30.32
CA ARG A 607 -19.34 20.31 -30.21
C ARG A 607 -19.53 19.53 -31.51
N LEU A 608 -18.48 18.83 -31.94
CA LEU A 608 -18.53 17.94 -33.08
C LEU A 608 -18.35 16.48 -32.62
N VAL A 609 -19.31 15.62 -32.93
CA VAL A 609 -19.28 14.20 -32.55
C VAL A 609 -18.97 13.36 -33.78
N VAL A 610 -17.91 12.55 -33.70
CA VAL A 610 -17.48 11.62 -34.75
C VAL A 610 -17.60 10.19 -34.27
N SER A 611 -17.83 9.24 -35.17
CA SER A 611 -17.92 7.81 -34.84
C SER A 611 -16.58 7.08 -34.89
N THR A 612 -15.58 7.64 -35.57
CA THR A 612 -14.23 7.10 -35.65
C THR A 612 -13.21 8.04 -34.98
N PRO A 613 -12.29 7.51 -34.14
CA PRO A 613 -11.28 8.34 -33.50
C PRO A 613 -10.24 8.81 -34.53
N LEU A 614 -10.26 10.10 -34.88
CA LEU A 614 -9.30 10.71 -35.80
C LEU A 614 -8.06 11.23 -35.05
N LEU A 615 -6.87 11.02 -35.62
CA LEU A 615 -5.57 11.17 -34.94
C LEU A 615 -5.09 12.63 -34.75
N LYS A 616 -5.78 13.65 -35.29
CA LYS A 616 -5.33 15.06 -35.25
C LYS A 616 -6.49 16.04 -35.15
N LEU A 617 -7.12 16.13 -33.98
CA LEU A 617 -8.22 17.07 -33.75
C LEU A 617 -7.87 18.10 -32.64
N PRO A 618 -8.35 19.36 -32.76
CA PRO A 618 -8.22 20.36 -31.70
C PRO A 618 -8.79 19.89 -30.36
N LYS A 619 -8.07 20.08 -29.26
CA LYS A 619 -8.52 19.65 -27.92
C LYS A 619 -9.79 20.41 -27.48
N GLY A 620 -10.77 19.70 -26.93
CA GLY A 620 -11.90 20.28 -26.18
C GLY A 620 -13.24 20.44 -26.93
N LYS A 621 -13.27 20.40 -28.27
CA LYS A 621 -14.50 20.53 -29.07
C LYS A 621 -15.08 19.22 -29.61
N PHE A 622 -14.35 18.12 -29.48
CA PHE A 622 -14.72 16.87 -30.13
C PHE A 622 -15.28 15.86 -29.13
N GLY A 623 -16.34 15.19 -29.54
CA GLY A 623 -16.86 14.02 -28.88
C GLY A 623 -16.74 12.77 -29.75
N LEU A 624 -16.73 11.60 -29.11
CA LEU A 624 -16.79 10.31 -29.80
C LEU A 624 -18.16 9.67 -29.60
N LEU A 625 -18.81 9.28 -30.70
CA LEU A 625 -19.98 8.42 -30.68
C LEU A 625 -19.53 6.98 -30.46
N VAL A 626 -20.03 6.36 -29.39
CA VAL A 626 -19.66 5.01 -28.97
C VAL A 626 -20.90 4.12 -29.03
N GLU A 627 -20.88 3.15 -29.94
CA GLU A 627 -21.93 2.14 -30.03
C GLU A 627 -21.77 1.09 -28.94
N VAL A 628 -22.63 1.15 -27.93
CA VAL A 628 -22.51 0.31 -26.72
C VAL A 628 -22.62 -1.19 -27.04
N LYS A 629 -23.38 -1.56 -28.08
CA LYS A 629 -23.54 -2.96 -28.55
C LYS A 629 -22.25 -3.64 -29.03
N LYS A 630 -21.19 -2.87 -29.31
CA LYS A 630 -19.90 -3.42 -29.78
C LYS A 630 -19.03 -4.02 -28.67
N PHE A 631 -19.44 -3.86 -27.40
CA PHE A 631 -18.66 -4.29 -26.25
C PHE A 631 -19.33 -5.50 -25.57
N GLY A 632 -18.54 -6.49 -25.16
CA GLY A 632 -19.02 -7.69 -24.48
C GLY A 632 -19.27 -7.47 -22.98
N SER A 633 -18.59 -6.49 -22.38
CA SER A 633 -18.77 -6.11 -20.98
C SER A 633 -18.65 -4.60 -20.78
N GLU A 634 -19.16 -4.09 -19.64
CA GLU A 634 -18.95 -2.69 -19.27
C GLU A 634 -17.45 -2.37 -19.11
N GLU A 635 -16.64 -3.35 -18.72
CA GLU A 635 -15.19 -3.17 -18.54
C GLU A 635 -14.48 -2.89 -19.87
N GLU A 636 -14.87 -3.59 -20.93
CA GLU A 636 -14.34 -3.35 -22.28
C GLU A 636 -14.71 -1.95 -22.79
N LEU A 637 -15.97 -1.53 -22.56
CA LEU A 637 -16.45 -0.19 -22.91
C LEU A 637 -15.65 0.90 -22.19
N GLU A 638 -15.49 0.77 -20.87
CA GLU A 638 -14.77 1.76 -20.07
C GLU A 638 -13.27 1.77 -20.39
N GLY A 639 -12.66 0.60 -20.61
CA GLY A 639 -11.27 0.49 -21.05
C GLY A 639 -11.02 1.16 -22.41
N PHE A 640 -11.98 1.06 -23.33
CA PHE A 640 -11.95 1.78 -24.60
C PHE A 640 -12.04 3.30 -24.40
N ILE A 641 -13.00 3.77 -23.59
CA ILE A 641 -13.18 5.20 -23.28
C ILE A 641 -11.92 5.77 -22.65
N ASP A 642 -11.32 5.09 -21.67
CA ASP A 642 -10.10 5.55 -20.99
C ASP A 642 -8.91 5.62 -21.96
N LYS A 643 -8.75 4.61 -22.82
CA LYS A 643 -7.70 4.60 -23.85
C LYS A 643 -7.87 5.76 -24.84
N VAL A 644 -9.09 6.06 -25.26
CA VAL A 644 -9.40 7.20 -26.14
C VAL A 644 -9.16 8.52 -25.42
N TYR A 645 -9.65 8.68 -24.20
CA TYR A 645 -9.47 9.89 -23.39
C TYR A 645 -7.99 10.20 -23.17
N SER A 646 -7.21 9.21 -22.70
CA SER A 646 -5.78 9.38 -22.39
C SER A 646 -4.91 9.58 -23.63
N LYS A 647 -5.16 8.87 -24.74
CA LYS A 647 -4.32 8.95 -25.94
C LYS A 647 -4.71 10.06 -26.90
N LEU A 648 -6.00 10.35 -27.03
CA LEU A 648 -6.52 11.27 -28.05
C LEU A 648 -7.05 12.58 -27.44
N GLY A 649 -7.18 12.67 -26.12
CA GLY A 649 -7.66 13.88 -25.44
C GLY A 649 -9.13 14.20 -25.72
N VAL A 650 -9.91 13.23 -26.21
CA VAL A 650 -11.35 13.36 -26.38
C VAL A 650 -11.99 13.39 -25.00
N SER A 651 -12.60 14.52 -24.65
CA SER A 651 -13.19 14.74 -23.32
C SER A 651 -14.68 14.45 -23.27
N SER A 652 -15.31 14.05 -24.37
CA SER A 652 -16.76 13.93 -24.46
C SER A 652 -17.19 12.69 -25.24
N PHE A 653 -18.16 11.93 -24.71
CA PHE A 653 -18.58 10.64 -25.26
C PHE A 653 -20.10 10.59 -25.38
N VAL A 654 -20.59 10.25 -26.56
CA VAL A 654 -22.02 10.00 -26.81
C VAL A 654 -22.23 8.49 -26.83
N LEU A 655 -22.85 7.94 -25.79
CA LEU A 655 -23.18 6.52 -25.70
C LEU A 655 -24.46 6.27 -26.50
N TYR A 656 -24.33 5.58 -27.63
CA TYR A 656 -25.47 5.29 -28.48
C TYR A 656 -26.27 4.12 -27.90
N ASP A 657 -27.55 4.39 -27.64
CA ASP A 657 -28.57 3.45 -27.13
C ASP A 657 -28.48 3.13 -25.63
N LEU A 658 -29.33 3.79 -24.84
CA LEU A 658 -29.46 3.56 -23.40
C LEU A 658 -29.88 2.13 -23.06
N GLU A 659 -30.71 1.48 -23.88
CA GLU A 659 -31.17 0.11 -23.64
C GLU A 659 -29.99 -0.86 -23.62
N SER A 660 -29.12 -0.77 -24.63
CA SER A 660 -27.87 -1.52 -24.70
C SER A 660 -26.97 -1.27 -23.49
N LEU A 661 -26.92 -0.02 -23.01
CA LEU A 661 -26.13 0.33 -21.84
C LEU A 661 -26.70 -0.28 -20.55
N VAL A 662 -28.02 -0.35 -20.43
CA VAL A 662 -28.70 -1.01 -19.31
C VAL A 662 -28.45 -2.53 -19.37
N GLU A 663 -28.60 -3.14 -20.54
CA GLU A 663 -28.30 -4.56 -20.76
C GLU A 663 -26.86 -4.91 -20.40
N LEU A 664 -25.89 -4.17 -20.94
CA LEU A 664 -24.46 -4.35 -20.66
C LEU A 664 -24.14 -4.21 -19.15
N SER A 665 -24.83 -3.29 -18.48
CA SER A 665 -24.68 -3.09 -17.03
C SER A 665 -25.32 -4.20 -16.20
N SER A 666 -26.40 -4.80 -16.70
CA SER A 666 -27.14 -5.87 -16.01
C SER A 666 -26.44 -7.23 -16.09
N LEU A 667 -25.76 -7.49 -17.22
CA LEU A 667 -24.95 -8.70 -17.42
C LEU A 667 -23.78 -8.77 -16.44
N ASN A 668 -23.17 -7.64 -16.10
CA ASN A 668 -22.09 -7.56 -15.12
C ASN A 668 -22.54 -7.80 -13.67
N PHE A 669 -23.83 -7.65 -13.35
CA PHE A 669 -24.36 -7.92 -12.01
C PHE A 669 -24.69 -9.40 -11.78
N LEU A 670 -24.86 -10.18 -12.85
CA LEU A 670 -25.27 -11.59 -12.77
C LEU A 670 -24.12 -12.59 -12.93
N GLY A 671 -22.88 -12.12 -13.09
CA GLY A 671 -21.72 -12.99 -13.27
C GLY A 671 -21.71 -13.61 -14.68
N ALA A 672 -20.75 -13.23 -15.49
CA ALA A 672 -20.53 -13.77 -16.82
C ALA A 672 -19.92 -15.19 -16.78
N GLU A 673 -20.55 -16.13 -16.06
CA GLU A 673 -20.12 -17.55 -16.02
C GLU A 673 -21.00 -18.49 -16.86
N ASN A 674 -21.92 -17.98 -17.69
CA ASN A 674 -22.75 -18.83 -18.56
C ASN A 674 -22.86 -18.32 -20.02
N ARG A 675 -21.73 -18.02 -20.67
CA ARG A 675 -21.63 -18.00 -22.13
C ARG A 675 -20.32 -18.57 -22.63
#